data_AF-A0A1I7YIJ3-F1
#
_entry.id   AF-A0A1I7YIJ3-F1
#
_cell.length_a   1.000
_cell.length_b   1.000
_cell.length_c   1.000
_cell.angle_alpha   90.00
_cell.angle_beta   90.00
_cell.angle_gamma   90.00
#
_symmetry.space_group_name_H-M   'P 1'
#
loop_
_entity.id
_entity.type
_entity.pdbx_description
1 polymer ?
#
loop_
_entity_poly.entity_id
_entity_poly.type
_entity_poly.pdbx_seq_one_letter_code
_entity_poly.pdbx_strand_id
1 'polypeptide(L)'
;METRPIRFIYRGEVQEVAQAPTTRTVLQYIREDLHCTGTKEGCAEGDCGACTVMIGELDQNNQLQLRAVNACIQLLPTLDGKVLYTIEDLRQDDGTLHPVQQAMVDWHGAQCGFCTPGFIMSLWGLYMTHSPEDGPVSREQIDDVLSGNLCRCTGYRPIIDAAKAMHSYPAVSMDRQSIENKLRAIRQDGMLAYEYQGQTFHAPRTLDQLAQLREQYPQARILAGSTDIGLWVTKQFRDLPHLIYIGQVAELRELKTTGDDLYIGAGVLLNDAFDALIKDHPELTELRQRFASFPIRNAGTLGGNVANGSPIGDSMPALIAMRTRVVLRKGAVERVLPLEDLYLAYQKTAMEPGEFVQGLLVPRGKGQWQFRTYKLSKRFDQDISAVCAAFAVELDDKIVKQVRIAFGGMAATPKRASHAEQVLQGQEWNEENVQAAMQALQQDYQALSDMRASSEYRNQIECLSPSSSQPGDFVMKIDNIDHLNTATAQRVGVSFLHESADLHGTAHIALGMSEKAHARLLEVDLDAVQLPAILTPQEAKAANAGVLPLMSLKQGDAKQALESAPHRLQGTFQCNGQEQFYLEGQISYAVPKEYGAVHIWCSTQHPSEMQQLVAHCLGVGAHKVHVECRRMGGGFGGKESQSALYACVASVAAVKLQRPIKLRLDRDDDFMITGKRHGFYYEYDIGYDDEEMSALCGRTNTQSNTAFRGFGGPQGALVMEVALDTIARRLGKDPLDVRRINFYGKEDRNVTPYDQTVVDNVIHELVAELEATSEYRQRREQVRQFNASSPVLKKGLALTPVKFGISFNVPAFNQAGALVHVYRDGTVLVNHGGTEMGQGLNTKVAQVVAHELGLNLEHIRVTATDTTKVANTSATAASTGTDLNGKAA
;
A
#
# COMPACT_ATOMS: atom_id res chain seq x y z
N MET A 1 35.15 21.92 -8.31
CA MET A 1 34.24 22.94 -7.74
C MET A 1 34.41 22.90 -6.24
N GLU A 2 34.14 23.98 -5.52
CA GLU A 2 34.19 23.99 -4.06
C GLU A 2 32.94 23.30 -3.50
N THR A 3 33.10 22.40 -2.52
CA THR A 3 32.00 21.66 -1.90
C THR A 3 31.46 22.39 -0.69
N ARG A 4 30.13 22.33 -0.46
CA ARG A 4 29.48 22.99 0.68
C ARG A 4 28.42 22.10 1.34
N PRO A 5 28.06 22.30 2.62
CA PRO A 5 26.95 21.60 3.24
C PRO A 5 25.60 21.87 2.54
N ILE A 6 24.70 20.92 2.71
CA ILE A 6 23.28 21.00 2.36
C ILE A 6 22.62 21.93 3.38
N ARG A 7 21.89 22.97 2.94
CA ARG A 7 21.25 23.96 3.84
C ARG A 7 19.74 24.00 3.65
N PHE A 8 18.97 23.76 4.70
CA PHE A 8 17.50 23.75 4.65
C PHE A 8 16.88 24.15 5.99
N ILE A 9 15.57 24.41 6.04
CA ILE A 9 14.86 24.79 7.26
C ILE A 9 14.12 23.58 7.85
N TYR A 10 14.25 23.37 9.15
CA TYR A 10 13.44 22.43 9.93
C TYR A 10 13.11 23.03 11.30
N ARG A 11 11.85 22.93 11.75
CA ARG A 11 11.33 23.58 12.97
C ARG A 11 11.71 25.06 13.11
N GLY A 12 11.67 25.78 11.98
CA GLY A 12 12.01 27.20 11.92
C GLY A 12 13.51 27.50 11.89
N GLU A 13 14.39 26.56 12.21
CA GLU A 13 15.84 26.73 12.28
C GLU A 13 16.56 26.21 11.02
N VAL A 14 17.72 26.79 10.72
CA VAL A 14 18.56 26.39 9.59
C VAL A 14 19.39 25.16 9.97
N GLN A 15 19.15 24.06 9.27
CA GLN A 15 19.93 22.84 9.35
C GLN A 15 21.06 22.89 8.32
N GLU A 16 22.28 22.54 8.73
CA GLU A 16 23.44 22.44 7.84
C GLU A 16 24.04 21.04 7.94
N VAL A 17 23.95 20.25 6.85
CA VAL A 17 24.42 18.86 6.81
C VAL A 17 25.66 18.76 5.93
N ALA A 18 26.79 18.42 6.57
CA ALA A 18 28.09 18.28 5.92
C ALA A 18 28.57 16.81 5.77
N GLN A 19 27.98 15.85 6.50
CA GLN A 19 28.52 14.49 6.66
C GLN A 19 27.42 13.41 6.58
N ALA A 20 26.79 13.30 5.42
CA ALA A 20 25.82 12.24 5.09
C ALA A 20 26.03 11.69 3.67
N PRO A 21 25.80 10.39 3.41
CA PRO A 21 25.81 9.82 2.06
C PRO A 21 24.86 10.56 1.10
N THR A 22 25.24 10.68 -0.17
CA THR A 22 24.42 11.39 -1.18
C THR A 22 23.08 10.69 -1.43
N THR A 23 23.01 9.39 -1.12
CA THR A 23 21.85 8.51 -1.21
C THR A 23 21.10 8.33 0.12
N ARG A 24 21.49 8.99 1.22
CA ARG A 24 20.74 8.92 2.49
C ARG A 24 19.36 9.55 2.29
N THR A 25 18.30 8.88 2.73
CA THR A 25 16.94 9.35 2.47
C THR A 25 16.49 10.39 3.50
N VAL A 26 15.55 11.25 3.13
CA VAL A 26 14.94 12.24 4.02
C VAL A 26 14.30 11.54 5.23
N LEU A 27 13.67 10.38 5.02
CA LEU A 27 13.10 9.58 6.10
C LEU A 27 14.14 9.04 7.08
N GLN A 28 15.27 8.53 6.58
CA GLN A 28 16.38 8.10 7.43
C GLN A 28 16.89 9.28 8.27
N TYR A 29 17.16 10.42 7.65
CA TYR A 29 17.65 11.61 8.34
C TYR A 29 16.70 12.10 9.46
N ILE A 30 15.39 12.19 9.16
CA ILE A 30 14.36 12.56 10.14
C ILE A 30 14.38 11.65 11.38
N ARG A 31 14.63 10.35 11.20
CA ARG A 31 14.43 9.32 12.24
C ARG A 31 15.70 8.91 12.98
N GLU A 32 16.82 8.88 12.28
CA GLU A 32 18.11 8.37 12.76
C GLU A 32 19.04 9.50 13.19
N ASP A 33 19.04 10.65 12.50
CA ASP A 33 19.86 11.82 12.84
C ASP A 33 19.08 12.82 13.72
N LEU A 34 17.84 13.15 13.35
CA LEU A 34 16.98 14.10 14.09
C LEU A 34 16.11 13.45 15.18
N HIS A 35 16.10 12.11 15.27
CA HIS A 35 15.30 11.32 16.22
C HIS A 35 13.78 11.63 16.26
N CYS A 36 13.23 12.26 15.21
CA CYS A 36 11.82 12.59 15.06
C CYS A 36 11.08 11.40 14.44
N THR A 37 10.72 10.43 15.29
CA THR A 37 10.23 9.12 14.83
C THR A 37 8.73 9.10 14.48
N GLY A 38 8.05 10.24 14.48
CA GLY A 38 6.65 10.42 14.09
C GLY A 38 6.38 10.01 12.65
N THR A 39 7.24 10.41 11.71
CA THR A 39 7.23 9.89 10.34
C THR A 39 7.68 8.42 10.30
N LYS A 40 6.97 7.57 9.53
CA LYS A 40 7.12 6.11 9.56
C LYS A 40 7.65 5.53 8.26
N GLU A 41 8.10 4.28 8.34
CA GLU A 41 8.48 3.48 7.18
C GLU A 41 7.63 2.22 7.16
N GLY A 42 6.86 2.02 6.09
CA GLY A 42 6.00 0.82 5.93
C GLY A 42 6.28 0.01 4.67
N CYS A 43 6.98 0.60 3.67
CA CYS A 43 7.23 0.00 2.36
C CYS A 43 8.62 0.32 1.77
N ALA A 44 9.19 1.50 2.05
CA ALA A 44 10.42 2.05 1.47
C ALA A 44 10.39 2.37 -0.06
N GLU A 45 9.26 2.20 -0.74
CA GLU A 45 9.13 2.39 -2.20
C GLU A 45 8.19 3.53 -2.65
N GLY A 46 7.42 4.12 -1.72
CA GLY A 46 6.52 5.26 -1.98
C GLY A 46 5.04 4.93 -1.74
N ASP A 47 4.59 3.73 -2.11
CA ASP A 47 3.19 3.31 -2.12
C ASP A 47 2.39 3.54 -0.82
N CYS A 48 2.96 3.24 0.36
CA CYS A 48 2.13 3.15 1.57
C CYS A 48 1.73 4.49 2.20
N GLY A 49 2.37 5.61 1.84
CA GLY A 49 2.12 6.93 2.43
C GLY A 49 2.47 7.12 3.91
N ALA A 50 2.85 6.07 4.67
CA ALA A 50 3.21 6.20 6.08
C ALA A 50 4.45 7.11 6.33
N CYS A 51 5.20 7.40 5.27
CA CYS A 51 6.36 8.28 5.21
C CYS A 51 6.05 9.69 4.67
N THR A 52 4.80 10.06 4.46
CA THR A 52 4.45 11.38 3.89
C THR A 52 4.88 12.52 4.81
N VAL A 53 5.57 13.50 4.23
CA VAL A 53 5.99 14.78 4.83
C VAL A 53 5.58 15.91 3.88
N MET A 54 5.59 17.16 4.36
CA MET A 54 5.47 18.32 3.46
C MET A 54 6.86 18.93 3.24
N ILE A 55 7.19 19.21 1.98
CA ILE A 55 8.33 20.06 1.61
C ILE A 55 7.79 21.38 1.08
N GLY A 56 8.37 22.49 1.55
CA GLY A 56 8.13 23.83 1.02
C GLY A 56 9.31 24.36 0.23
N GLU A 57 9.04 25.00 -0.90
CA GLU A 57 10.03 25.72 -1.70
C GLU A 57 9.44 27.03 -2.23
N LEU A 58 10.30 27.95 -2.68
CA LEU A 58 9.88 29.16 -3.38
C LEU A 58 9.66 28.85 -4.86
N ASP A 59 8.58 29.38 -5.43
CA ASP A 59 8.36 29.40 -6.87
C ASP A 59 9.08 30.57 -7.58
N GLN A 60 8.83 30.72 -8.88
CA GLN A 60 9.39 31.80 -9.72
C GLN A 60 8.94 33.21 -9.27
N ASN A 61 7.79 33.32 -8.60
CA ASN A 61 7.29 34.58 -8.02
C ASN A 61 7.86 34.82 -6.61
N ASN A 62 8.66 33.89 -6.08
CA ASN A 62 9.18 33.85 -4.72
C ASN A 62 8.09 33.67 -3.63
N GLN A 63 6.99 32.98 -3.98
CA GLN A 63 5.91 32.61 -3.06
C GLN A 63 6.11 31.18 -2.54
N LEU A 64 5.66 30.89 -1.31
CA LEU A 64 5.78 29.57 -0.68
C LEU A 64 4.78 28.55 -1.26
N GLN A 65 5.31 27.58 -1.99
CA GLN A 65 4.61 26.38 -2.46
C GLN A 65 4.92 25.18 -1.55
N LEU A 66 3.88 24.52 -1.06
CA LEU A 66 3.96 23.35 -0.17
C LEU A 66 3.48 22.09 -0.90
N ARG A 67 4.23 20.99 -0.82
CA ARG A 67 3.86 19.72 -1.46
C ARG A 67 4.04 18.52 -0.54
N ALA A 68 3.03 17.64 -0.50
CA ALA A 68 3.08 16.35 0.18
C ALA A 68 3.93 15.37 -0.64
N VAL A 69 4.94 14.74 -0.03
CA VAL A 69 5.86 13.80 -0.69
C VAL A 69 6.27 12.65 0.21
N ASN A 70 6.66 11.51 -0.38
CA ASN A 70 7.10 10.32 0.34
C ASN A 70 8.58 10.44 0.78
N ALA A 71 8.84 10.66 2.07
CA ALA A 71 10.20 10.86 2.59
C ALA A 71 11.14 9.64 2.38
N CYS A 72 10.60 8.43 2.20
CA CYS A 72 11.41 7.21 2.07
C CYS A 72 12.20 7.13 0.76
N ILE A 73 11.79 7.85 -0.28
CA ILE A 73 12.41 7.85 -1.62
C ILE A 73 13.05 9.18 -2.00
N GLN A 74 12.80 10.26 -1.24
CA GLN A 74 13.55 11.52 -1.40
C GLN A 74 14.94 11.39 -0.79
N LEU A 75 15.97 11.85 -1.50
CA LEU A 75 17.36 11.88 -1.02
C LEU A 75 17.64 13.20 -0.30
N LEU A 76 18.33 13.15 0.84
CA LEU A 76 18.60 14.30 1.72
C LEU A 76 19.16 15.55 1.01
N PRO A 77 20.08 15.45 0.02
CA PRO A 77 20.60 16.63 -0.68
C PRO A 77 19.56 17.39 -1.52
N THR A 78 18.38 16.82 -1.82
CA THR A 78 17.31 17.54 -2.54
C THR A 78 16.56 18.55 -1.66
N LEU A 79 16.81 18.58 -0.35
CA LEU A 79 16.29 19.60 0.57
C LEU A 79 17.02 20.95 0.47
N ASP A 80 18.16 21.04 -0.24
CA ASP A 80 18.94 22.29 -0.31
C ASP A 80 18.11 23.49 -0.83
N GLY A 81 18.01 24.53 -0.01
CA GLY A 81 17.19 25.72 -0.25
C GLY A 81 15.69 25.57 0.06
N LYS A 82 15.27 24.53 0.80
CA LYS A 82 13.86 24.21 1.08
C LYS A 82 13.52 24.24 2.58
N VAL A 83 12.25 24.07 2.91
CA VAL A 83 11.75 23.83 4.28
C VAL A 83 11.10 22.46 4.37
N LEU A 84 11.27 21.77 5.50
CA LEU A 84 10.71 20.46 5.80
C LEU A 84 9.71 20.55 6.97
N TYR A 85 8.57 19.87 6.85
CA TYR A 85 7.60 19.68 7.93
C TYR A 85 7.23 18.20 8.11
N THR A 86 7.16 17.79 9.36
CA THR A 86 6.86 16.44 9.87
C THR A 86 5.59 16.45 10.74
N ILE A 87 5.06 15.28 11.10
CA ILE A 87 3.81 15.15 11.87
C ILE A 87 3.89 15.83 13.25
N GLU A 88 5.08 15.85 13.83
CA GLU A 88 5.38 16.53 15.09
C GLU A 88 5.16 18.05 15.01
N ASP A 89 5.41 18.66 13.84
CA ASP A 89 5.45 20.12 13.66
C ASP A 89 4.06 20.74 13.47
N LEU A 90 3.01 19.91 13.45
CA LEU A 90 1.62 20.37 13.44
C LEU A 90 1.07 20.60 14.85
N ARG A 91 1.70 20.03 15.88
CA ARG A 91 1.27 20.24 17.27
C ARG A 91 1.67 21.65 17.69
N GLN A 92 0.73 22.39 18.27
CA GLN A 92 0.97 23.78 18.67
C GLN A 92 1.84 23.86 19.94
N ASP A 93 2.46 25.02 20.18
CA ASP A 93 3.41 25.24 21.30
C ASP A 93 2.75 25.05 22.69
N ASP A 94 1.45 25.32 22.82
CA ASP A 94 0.67 25.05 24.03
C ASP A 94 0.33 23.55 24.23
N GLY A 95 0.69 22.72 23.25
CA GLY A 95 0.43 21.30 23.21
C GLY A 95 -0.93 20.90 22.63
N THR A 96 -1.74 21.82 22.11
CA THR A 96 -2.97 21.49 21.38
C THR A 96 -2.69 20.80 20.04
N LEU A 97 -3.67 20.02 19.56
CA LEU A 97 -3.59 19.31 18.30
C LEU A 97 -4.09 20.20 17.15
N HIS A 98 -3.45 20.10 15.99
CA HIS A 98 -3.94 20.71 14.75
C HIS A 98 -5.36 20.21 14.42
N PRO A 99 -6.26 21.02 13.82
CA PRO A 99 -7.59 20.61 13.36
C PRO A 99 -7.66 19.21 12.70
N VAL A 100 -6.74 18.93 11.76
CA VAL A 100 -6.59 17.63 11.10
C VAL A 100 -6.20 16.49 12.06
N GLN A 101 -5.32 16.75 13.04
CA GLN A 101 -4.96 15.77 14.07
C GLN A 101 -6.14 15.49 15.02
N GLN A 102 -6.86 16.53 15.43
CA GLN A 102 -7.99 16.43 16.35
C GLN A 102 -9.18 15.69 15.70
N ALA A 103 -9.53 16.04 14.46
CA ALA A 103 -10.56 15.33 13.69
C ALA A 103 -10.26 13.82 13.57
N MET A 104 -9.00 13.45 13.32
CA MET A 104 -8.56 12.05 13.23
C MET A 104 -8.65 11.29 14.56
N VAL A 105 -8.67 11.99 15.72
CA VAL A 105 -8.93 11.39 17.04
C VAL A 105 -10.43 11.20 17.26
N ASP A 106 -11.22 12.27 17.12
CA ASP A 106 -12.64 12.27 17.50
C ASP A 106 -13.50 11.38 16.59
N TRP A 107 -13.19 11.33 15.30
CA TRP A 107 -13.90 10.53 14.31
C TRP A 107 -13.35 9.10 14.17
N HIS A 108 -12.45 8.67 15.07
CA HIS A 108 -11.84 7.33 15.09
C HIS A 108 -11.02 6.98 13.83
N GLY A 109 -10.38 7.98 13.22
CA GLY A 109 -9.49 7.82 12.05
C GLY A 109 -8.21 7.03 12.32
N ALA A 110 -7.96 6.61 13.56
CA ALA A 110 -6.84 5.76 13.97
C ALA A 110 -7.30 4.48 14.67
N GLN A 111 -6.70 3.36 14.28
CA GLN A 111 -6.77 2.08 15.01
C GLN A 111 -5.38 1.70 15.52
N CYS A 112 -4.54 1.03 14.71
CA CYS A 112 -3.17 0.72 15.15
C CYS A 112 -2.30 1.97 15.32
N GLY A 113 -2.55 3.01 14.51
CA GLY A 113 -1.88 4.31 14.55
C GLY A 113 -0.68 4.47 13.61
N PHE A 114 -0.20 3.41 12.96
CA PHE A 114 1.08 3.46 12.23
C PHE A 114 1.03 4.25 10.91
N CYS A 115 -0.06 4.16 10.15
CA CYS A 115 -0.25 4.97 8.94
C CYS A 115 -0.76 6.39 9.24
N THR A 116 -1.33 6.62 10.42
CA THR A 116 -2.02 7.87 10.81
C THR A 116 -1.19 9.15 10.61
N PRO A 117 0.12 9.20 10.94
CA PRO A 117 0.97 10.34 10.59
C PRO A 117 0.92 10.72 9.10
N GLY A 118 1.06 9.73 8.21
CA GLY A 118 1.06 9.94 6.78
C GLY A 118 -0.27 10.46 6.24
N PHE A 119 -1.39 9.93 6.75
CA PHE A 119 -2.73 10.44 6.42
C PHE A 119 -2.90 11.89 6.86
N ILE A 120 -2.46 12.24 8.07
CA ILE A 120 -2.54 13.60 8.59
C ILE A 120 -1.70 14.58 7.76
N MET A 121 -0.50 14.21 7.32
CA MET A 121 0.32 15.08 6.46
C MET A 121 -0.31 15.31 5.07
N SER A 122 -0.92 14.28 4.46
CA SER A 122 -1.68 14.44 3.20
C SER A 122 -2.91 15.34 3.38
N LEU A 123 -3.70 15.13 4.44
CA LEU A 123 -4.87 15.96 4.76
C LEU A 123 -4.51 17.39 5.16
N TRP A 124 -3.35 17.60 5.80
CA TRP A 124 -2.85 18.95 6.08
C TRP A 124 -2.48 19.70 4.80
N GLY A 125 -1.93 19.00 3.80
CA GLY A 125 -1.75 19.56 2.46
C GLY A 125 -3.06 20.08 1.85
N LEU A 126 -4.15 19.31 1.95
CA LEU A 126 -5.49 19.70 1.49
C LEU A 126 -6.09 20.83 2.33
N TYR A 127 -5.94 20.80 3.65
CA TYR A 127 -6.37 21.86 4.56
C TYR A 127 -5.65 23.20 4.31
N MET A 128 -4.39 23.17 3.86
CA MET A 128 -3.61 24.36 3.50
C MET A 128 -3.92 24.93 2.10
N THR A 129 -4.72 24.22 1.29
CA THR A 129 -5.11 24.64 -0.08
C THR A 129 -6.61 24.84 -0.29
N HIS A 130 -7.46 24.40 0.64
CA HIS A 130 -8.92 24.52 0.58
C HIS A 130 -9.45 25.42 1.70
N SER A 131 -10.04 26.56 1.33
CA SER A 131 -10.65 27.52 2.25
C SER A 131 -12.03 27.05 2.72
N PRO A 132 -12.47 27.37 3.95
CA PRO A 132 -13.89 27.24 4.33
C PRO A 132 -14.85 28.01 3.40
N GLU A 133 -14.35 29.04 2.68
CA GLU A 133 -15.11 29.81 1.70
C GLU A 133 -15.36 29.03 0.39
N ASP A 134 -14.55 28.01 0.08
CA ASP A 134 -14.71 27.14 -1.09
C ASP A 134 -15.84 26.10 -0.91
N GLY A 135 -16.46 26.06 0.27
CA GLY A 135 -17.52 25.11 0.65
C GLY A 135 -16.97 23.87 1.38
N PRO A 136 -17.77 22.79 1.49
CA PRO A 136 -17.31 21.55 2.10
C PRO A 136 -16.38 20.76 1.17
N VAL A 137 -15.28 20.25 1.71
CA VAL A 137 -14.31 19.41 0.98
C VAL A 137 -15.03 18.20 0.35
N SER A 138 -14.87 18.04 -0.97
CA SER A 138 -15.54 16.97 -1.72
C SER A 138 -14.90 15.60 -1.44
N ARG A 139 -15.69 14.53 -1.59
CA ARG A 139 -15.19 13.16 -1.46
C ARG A 139 -14.06 12.86 -2.46
N GLU A 140 -14.14 13.41 -3.66
CA GLU A 140 -13.15 13.25 -4.73
C GLU A 140 -11.81 13.94 -4.40
N GLN A 141 -11.86 15.13 -3.80
CA GLN A 141 -10.66 15.83 -3.30
C GLN A 141 -9.96 15.04 -2.18
N ILE A 142 -10.75 14.45 -1.28
CA ILE A 142 -10.25 13.59 -0.19
C ILE A 142 -9.63 12.32 -0.76
N ASP A 143 -10.31 11.63 -1.68
CA ASP A 143 -9.82 10.39 -2.28
C ASP A 143 -8.56 10.63 -3.13
N ASP A 144 -8.47 11.73 -3.90
CA ASP A 144 -7.25 12.03 -4.68
C ASP A 144 -6.06 12.37 -3.77
N VAL A 145 -6.21 13.20 -2.73
CA VAL A 145 -5.09 13.52 -1.83
C VAL A 145 -4.67 12.30 -0.99
N LEU A 146 -5.63 11.43 -0.63
CA LEU A 146 -5.38 10.18 0.10
C LEU A 146 -5.02 9.00 -0.80
N SER A 147 -5.02 9.15 -2.13
CA SER A 147 -4.52 8.16 -3.08
C SER A 147 -3.08 7.73 -2.78
N GLY A 148 -2.31 8.51 -2.01
CA GLY A 148 -0.97 8.19 -1.55
C GLY A 148 -0.87 7.32 -0.29
N ASN A 149 -1.97 6.97 0.38
CA ASN A 149 -1.95 6.50 1.77
C ASN A 149 -2.70 5.17 1.98
N LEU A 150 -2.02 4.15 2.50
CA LEU A 150 -2.62 2.82 2.75
C LEU A 150 -2.95 2.60 4.23
N CYS A 151 -4.18 2.14 4.51
CA CYS A 151 -4.59 1.66 5.83
C CYS A 151 -5.09 0.21 5.77
N ARG A 152 -4.60 -0.64 6.69
CA ARG A 152 -5.05 -2.05 6.83
C ARG A 152 -6.11 -2.25 7.92
N CYS A 153 -6.42 -1.21 8.70
CA CYS A 153 -7.21 -1.33 9.94
C CYS A 153 -8.61 -0.71 9.84
N THR A 154 -8.71 0.56 9.43
CA THR A 154 -9.92 1.38 9.61
C THR A 154 -11.02 1.16 8.56
N GLY A 155 -10.70 0.54 7.42
CA GLY A 155 -11.61 0.51 6.27
C GLY A 155 -11.83 1.88 5.61
N TYR A 156 -10.93 2.84 5.85
CA TYR A 156 -10.91 4.22 5.33
C TYR A 156 -12.08 5.14 5.76
N ARG A 157 -13.31 4.64 5.94
CA ARG A 157 -14.50 5.46 6.30
C ARG A 157 -14.24 6.52 7.38
N PRO A 158 -13.78 6.19 8.61
CA PRO A 158 -13.57 7.21 9.65
C PRO A 158 -12.45 8.22 9.34
N ILE A 159 -11.54 7.92 8.42
CA ILE A 159 -10.50 8.85 7.95
C ILE A 159 -11.12 9.87 6.98
N ILE A 160 -12.01 9.40 6.08
CA ILE A 160 -12.79 10.25 5.18
C ILE A 160 -13.77 11.12 5.98
N ASP A 161 -14.37 10.57 7.03
CA ASP A 161 -15.29 11.30 7.92
C ASP A 161 -14.53 12.40 8.68
N ALA A 162 -13.33 12.10 9.23
CA ALA A 162 -12.42 13.09 9.80
C ALA A 162 -12.01 14.17 8.79
N ALA A 163 -11.72 13.79 7.53
CA ALA A 163 -11.30 14.72 6.48
C ALA A 163 -12.40 15.70 6.05
N LYS A 164 -13.68 15.28 6.08
CA LYS A 164 -14.81 16.21 5.93
C LYS A 164 -14.96 17.15 7.13
N ALA A 165 -14.67 16.65 8.34
CA ALA A 165 -14.91 17.37 9.59
C ALA A 165 -13.80 18.36 9.98
N MET A 166 -12.60 18.25 9.41
CA MET A 166 -11.40 18.97 9.87
C MET A 166 -11.51 20.51 9.86
N HIS A 167 -12.33 21.10 8.99
CA HIS A 167 -12.57 22.55 8.97
C HIS A 167 -13.61 23.03 10.01
N SER A 168 -14.25 22.15 10.79
CA SER A 168 -15.15 22.54 11.88
C SER A 168 -14.43 22.83 13.22
N TYR A 169 -13.13 22.54 13.29
CA TYR A 169 -12.27 22.79 14.46
C TYR A 169 -11.60 24.18 14.39
N PRO A 170 -11.17 24.77 15.51
CA PRO A 170 -10.57 26.11 15.54
C PRO A 170 -9.37 26.24 14.58
N ALA A 171 -9.47 27.19 13.64
CA ALA A 171 -8.53 27.27 12.52
C ALA A 171 -7.09 27.63 12.95
N VAL A 172 -6.11 26.97 12.34
CA VAL A 172 -4.68 27.23 12.56
C VAL A 172 -4.06 27.80 11.28
N SER A 173 -3.50 29.00 11.38
CA SER A 173 -2.87 29.72 10.26
C SER A 173 -1.35 29.53 10.23
N MET A 174 -0.76 29.51 9.03
CA MET A 174 0.69 29.50 8.83
C MET A 174 1.21 30.89 8.45
N ASP A 175 2.26 31.38 9.13
CA ASP A 175 3.00 32.58 8.71
C ASP A 175 3.89 32.28 7.50
N ARG A 176 3.25 32.29 6.31
CA ARG A 176 3.93 32.08 5.02
C ARG A 176 5.03 33.12 4.81
N GLN A 177 4.86 34.37 5.26
CA GLN A 177 5.80 35.45 4.97
C GLN A 177 7.12 35.29 5.73
N SER A 178 7.07 34.87 6.99
CA SER A 178 8.26 34.52 7.78
C SER A 178 9.03 33.35 7.16
N ILE A 179 8.32 32.31 6.71
CA ILE A 179 8.93 31.15 6.02
C ILE A 179 9.58 31.59 4.70
N GLU A 180 8.92 32.41 3.89
CA GLU A 180 9.48 32.96 2.65
C GLU A 180 10.75 33.78 2.90
N ASN A 181 10.75 34.62 3.94
CA ASN A 181 11.92 35.42 4.32
C ASN A 181 13.09 34.54 4.76
N LYS A 182 12.83 33.47 5.55
CA LYS A 182 13.87 32.48 5.92
C LYS A 182 14.39 31.71 4.70
N LEU A 183 13.52 31.30 3.76
CA LEU A 183 13.92 30.63 2.52
C LEU A 183 14.79 31.55 1.64
N ARG A 184 14.44 32.83 1.52
CA ARG A 184 15.26 33.85 0.83
C ARG A 184 16.62 34.03 1.51
N ALA A 185 16.69 33.98 2.84
CA ALA A 185 17.94 34.11 3.60
C ALA A 185 18.90 32.91 3.48
N ILE A 186 18.39 31.69 3.25
CA ILE A 186 19.25 30.51 3.00
C ILE A 186 19.54 30.24 1.52
N ARG A 187 18.85 30.93 0.60
CA ARG A 187 19.04 30.80 -0.86
C ARG A 187 20.51 31.03 -1.24
N GLN A 188 20.98 30.27 -2.23
CA GLN A 188 22.34 30.36 -2.78
C GLN A 188 22.25 30.35 -4.31
N ASP A 189 22.73 31.38 -4.97
CA ASP A 189 22.64 31.52 -6.44
C ASP A 189 23.65 30.64 -7.20
N GLY A 190 24.64 30.09 -6.48
CA GLY A 190 25.53 29.06 -7.00
C GLY A 190 24.85 27.68 -7.12
N MET A 191 25.42 26.85 -7.99
CA MET A 191 25.19 25.40 -8.01
C MET A 191 25.64 24.77 -6.68
N LEU A 192 24.88 23.82 -6.15
CA LEU A 192 25.38 22.94 -5.09
C LEU A 192 26.39 21.96 -5.70
N ALA A 193 27.58 21.87 -5.12
CA ALA A 193 28.43 20.69 -5.19
C ALA A 193 28.59 20.14 -3.77
N TYR A 194 28.32 18.85 -3.60
CA TYR A 194 28.40 18.14 -2.33
C TYR A 194 29.11 16.80 -2.54
N GLU A 195 29.97 16.42 -1.62
CA GLU A 195 30.72 15.16 -1.68
C GLU A 195 30.72 14.47 -0.31
N TYR A 196 30.54 13.16 -0.32
CA TYR A 196 30.70 12.31 0.86
C TYR A 196 31.43 11.02 0.47
N GLN A 197 32.66 10.84 0.98
CA GLN A 197 33.46 9.62 0.79
C GLN A 197 33.58 9.18 -0.69
N GLY A 198 33.76 10.14 -1.61
CA GLY A 198 33.81 9.91 -3.06
C GLY A 198 32.47 9.81 -3.78
N GLN A 199 31.34 9.69 -3.07
CA GLN A 199 30.02 9.92 -3.67
C GLN A 199 29.82 11.42 -3.91
N THR A 200 29.48 11.80 -5.14
CA THR A 200 29.32 13.19 -5.57
C THR A 200 27.86 13.52 -5.90
N PHE A 201 27.39 14.69 -5.47
CA PHE A 201 26.07 15.23 -5.80
C PHE A 201 26.20 16.67 -6.29
N HIS A 202 25.64 16.96 -7.46
CA HIS A 202 25.54 18.32 -8.02
C HIS A 202 24.07 18.74 -8.17
N ALA A 203 23.75 20.00 -7.88
CA ALA A 203 22.46 20.61 -8.26
C ALA A 203 22.69 21.89 -9.08
N PRO A 204 22.80 21.79 -10.43
CA PRO A 204 22.94 22.95 -11.30
C PRO A 204 21.73 23.88 -11.21
N ARG A 205 21.98 25.17 -11.45
CA ARG A 205 20.97 26.25 -11.50
C ARG A 205 20.51 26.58 -12.90
N THR A 206 21.34 26.30 -13.90
CA THR A 206 21.06 26.57 -15.32
C THR A 206 21.24 25.34 -16.19
N LEU A 207 20.60 25.38 -17.36
CA LEU A 207 20.65 24.35 -18.39
C LEU A 207 22.06 24.15 -18.95
N ASP A 208 22.86 25.23 -19.02
CA ASP A 208 24.26 25.19 -19.45
C ASP A 208 25.16 24.49 -18.41
N GLN A 209 24.94 24.73 -17.11
CA GLN A 209 25.66 24.03 -16.04
C GLN A 209 25.34 22.53 -16.04
N LEU A 210 24.07 22.17 -16.30
CA LEU A 210 23.66 20.77 -16.48
C LEU A 210 24.35 20.15 -17.71
N ALA A 211 24.36 20.83 -18.85
CA ALA A 211 24.99 20.34 -20.07
C ALA A 211 26.50 20.11 -19.87
N GLN A 212 27.21 21.07 -19.25
CA GLN A 212 28.63 20.92 -18.92
C GLN A 212 28.90 19.73 -17.99
N LEU A 213 28.10 19.56 -16.93
CA LEU A 213 28.22 18.40 -16.03
C LEU A 213 27.92 17.08 -16.75
N ARG A 214 26.99 17.06 -17.71
CA ARG A 214 26.65 15.86 -18.48
C ARG A 214 27.74 15.46 -19.47
N GLU A 215 28.38 16.43 -20.13
CA GLU A 215 29.54 16.17 -20.99
C GLU A 215 30.78 15.75 -20.19
N GLN A 216 31.03 16.38 -19.03
CA GLN A 216 32.13 16.02 -18.15
C GLN A 216 31.92 14.66 -17.45
N TYR A 217 30.67 14.31 -17.13
CA TYR A 217 30.31 13.07 -16.44
C TYR A 217 29.17 12.30 -17.16
N PRO A 218 29.42 11.70 -18.34
CA PRO A 218 28.38 11.02 -19.14
C PRO A 218 27.64 9.89 -18.42
N GLN A 219 28.27 9.28 -17.40
CA GLN A 219 27.69 8.19 -16.59
C GLN A 219 26.94 8.66 -15.34
N ALA A 220 27.03 9.93 -14.96
CA ALA A 220 26.32 10.47 -13.81
C ALA A 220 24.80 10.36 -13.97
N ARG A 221 24.10 10.00 -12.90
CA ARG A 221 22.64 9.77 -12.95
C ARG A 221 21.89 11.06 -12.67
N ILE A 222 21.04 11.44 -13.63
CA ILE A 222 20.15 12.58 -13.50
C ILE A 222 19.05 12.24 -12.49
N LEU A 223 18.89 13.08 -11.47
CA LEU A 223 17.88 12.96 -10.44
C LEU A 223 16.84 14.07 -10.60
N ALA A 224 15.57 13.69 -10.69
CA ALA A 224 14.43 14.60 -10.62
C ALA A 224 13.65 14.34 -9.32
N GLY A 225 12.40 13.88 -9.42
CA GLY A 225 11.55 13.56 -8.27
C GLY A 225 11.96 12.39 -7.39
N SER A 226 13.08 11.73 -7.67
CA SER A 226 13.54 10.49 -7.00
C SER A 226 12.56 9.29 -7.09
N THR A 227 11.47 9.38 -7.85
CA THR A 227 10.37 8.39 -7.85
C THR A 227 10.70 7.03 -8.48
N ASP A 228 11.77 6.94 -9.27
CA ASP A 228 12.34 5.66 -9.77
C ASP A 228 13.69 5.36 -9.08
N ILE A 229 14.58 6.35 -9.05
CA ILE A 229 15.95 6.22 -8.53
C ILE A 229 15.97 5.97 -7.00
N GLY A 230 14.95 6.45 -6.27
CA GLY A 230 14.79 6.12 -4.85
C GLY A 230 14.67 4.61 -4.64
N LEU A 231 13.90 3.90 -5.47
CA LEU A 231 13.76 2.44 -5.39
C LEU A 231 15.05 1.73 -5.81
N TRP A 232 15.88 2.34 -6.66
CA TRP A 232 17.21 1.80 -6.96
C TRP A 232 18.10 1.80 -5.72
N VAL A 233 17.95 2.78 -4.82
CA VAL A 233 18.63 2.83 -3.52
C VAL A 233 17.94 1.89 -2.51
N THR A 234 16.64 2.04 -2.27
CA THR A 234 15.93 1.41 -1.14
C THR A 234 15.49 -0.04 -1.38
N LYS A 235 15.33 -0.47 -2.63
CA LYS A 235 14.93 -1.85 -2.99
C LYS A 235 16.01 -2.63 -3.72
N GLN A 236 16.79 -1.96 -4.54
CA GLN A 236 17.81 -2.61 -5.37
C GLN A 236 19.23 -2.39 -4.84
N PHE A 237 19.40 -1.64 -3.74
CA PHE A 237 20.68 -1.35 -3.08
C PHE A 237 21.80 -1.01 -4.08
N ARG A 238 21.49 -0.19 -5.09
CA ARG A 238 22.47 0.30 -6.07
C ARG A 238 23.25 1.44 -5.43
N ASP A 239 24.59 1.34 -5.46
CA ASP A 239 25.42 2.52 -5.22
C ASP A 239 25.32 3.48 -6.40
N LEU A 240 25.29 4.78 -6.11
CA LEU A 240 25.08 5.86 -7.07
C LEU A 240 26.16 6.93 -6.86
N PRO A 241 27.41 6.66 -7.28
CA PRO A 241 28.57 7.49 -6.92
C PRO A 241 28.56 8.89 -7.53
N HIS A 242 27.70 9.18 -8.52
CA HIS A 242 27.52 10.53 -9.06
C HIS A 242 26.06 10.80 -9.42
N LEU A 243 25.46 11.77 -8.72
CA LEU A 243 24.11 12.28 -8.94
C LEU A 243 24.12 13.73 -9.44
N ILE A 244 23.22 14.06 -10.38
CA ILE A 244 22.99 15.44 -10.83
C ILE A 244 21.49 15.75 -10.68
N TYR A 245 21.13 16.56 -9.69
CA TYR A 245 19.75 16.94 -9.38
C TYR A 245 19.27 18.13 -10.19
N ILE A 246 18.28 17.92 -11.07
CA ILE A 246 17.78 18.94 -11.99
C ILE A 246 16.65 19.80 -11.41
N GLY A 247 16.14 19.50 -10.22
CA GLY A 247 15.03 20.24 -9.61
C GLY A 247 15.34 21.70 -9.22
N GLN A 248 16.61 22.10 -9.27
CA GLN A 248 17.09 23.47 -9.10
C GLN A 248 17.38 24.21 -10.43
N VAL A 249 17.26 23.55 -11.60
CA VAL A 249 17.40 24.18 -12.92
C VAL A 249 16.09 24.86 -13.30
N ALA A 250 16.11 26.19 -13.53
CA ALA A 250 14.88 26.97 -13.72
C ALA A 250 14.21 26.68 -15.08
N GLU A 251 15.02 26.61 -16.14
CA GLU A 251 14.59 26.45 -17.54
C GLU A 251 13.91 25.11 -17.77
N LEU A 252 14.33 24.07 -17.04
CA LEU A 252 13.71 22.74 -17.09
C LEU A 252 12.35 22.68 -16.36
N ARG A 253 11.97 23.72 -15.62
CA ARG A 253 10.67 23.82 -14.93
C ARG A 253 9.66 24.71 -15.68
N GLU A 254 9.97 25.11 -16.90
CA GLU A 254 9.09 25.95 -17.72
C GLU A 254 7.93 25.17 -18.37
N LEU A 255 6.75 25.79 -18.33
CA LEU A 255 5.57 25.46 -19.14
C LEU A 255 5.25 26.68 -20.00
N LYS A 256 5.34 26.55 -21.34
CA LYS A 256 5.10 27.68 -22.26
C LYS A 256 4.58 27.22 -23.62
N THR A 257 3.86 28.09 -24.34
CA THR A 257 3.52 27.85 -25.75
C THR A 257 4.70 28.28 -26.63
N THR A 258 5.08 27.44 -27.59
CA THR A 258 6.20 27.65 -28.52
C THR A 258 5.72 27.33 -29.93
N GLY A 259 5.33 28.36 -30.69
CA GLY A 259 4.59 28.15 -31.94
C GLY A 259 3.26 27.44 -31.67
N ASP A 260 2.98 26.38 -32.44
CA ASP A 260 1.79 25.53 -32.26
C ASP A 260 1.97 24.42 -31.21
N ASP A 261 3.09 24.39 -30.47
CA ASP A 261 3.37 23.39 -29.42
C ASP A 261 3.21 23.94 -27.99
N LEU A 262 2.79 23.07 -27.08
CA LEU A 262 3.00 23.21 -25.64
C LEU A 262 4.39 22.63 -25.33
N TYR A 263 5.32 23.49 -24.92
CA TYR A 263 6.60 23.09 -24.39
C TYR A 263 6.49 22.76 -22.89
N ILE A 264 6.95 21.57 -22.52
CA ILE A 264 7.00 21.07 -21.14
C ILE A 264 8.46 20.73 -20.81
N GLY A 265 9.11 21.50 -19.93
CA GLY A 265 10.47 21.22 -19.48
C GLY A 265 10.58 19.90 -18.70
N ALA A 266 11.74 19.24 -18.75
CA ALA A 266 11.91 17.90 -18.18
C ALA A 266 11.83 17.82 -16.63
N GLY A 267 11.94 18.97 -15.97
CA GLY A 267 11.79 19.18 -14.52
C GLY A 267 10.38 19.58 -14.08
N VAL A 268 9.41 19.73 -15.01
CA VAL A 268 8.00 20.01 -14.67
C VAL A 268 7.37 18.80 -14.00
N LEU A 269 6.71 19.01 -12.85
CA LEU A 269 6.07 17.95 -12.06
C LEU A 269 4.88 17.34 -12.78
N LEU A 270 4.52 16.10 -12.43
CA LEU A 270 3.44 15.37 -13.10
C LEU A 270 2.08 16.06 -12.95
N ASN A 271 1.73 16.56 -11.75
CA ASN A 271 0.49 17.34 -11.55
C ASN A 271 0.48 18.58 -12.48
N ASP A 272 1.50 19.44 -12.36
CA ASP A 272 1.65 20.66 -13.17
C ASP A 272 1.58 20.40 -14.70
N ALA A 273 2.21 19.31 -15.17
CA ALA A 273 2.24 18.93 -16.58
C ALA A 273 0.88 18.40 -17.08
N PHE A 274 0.21 17.51 -16.33
CA PHE A 274 -1.13 17.06 -16.69
C PHE A 274 -2.15 18.20 -16.62
N ASP A 275 -2.03 19.11 -15.67
CA ASP A 275 -2.89 20.32 -15.56
C ASP A 275 -2.62 21.36 -16.66
N ALA A 276 -1.48 21.28 -17.36
CA ALA A 276 -1.26 22.00 -18.61
C ALA A 276 -1.93 21.29 -19.79
N LEU A 277 -1.77 19.97 -19.91
CA LEU A 277 -2.31 19.16 -21.02
C LEU A 277 -3.84 19.11 -21.05
N ILE A 278 -4.50 18.98 -19.88
CA ILE A 278 -5.97 18.88 -19.74
C ILE A 278 -6.72 20.10 -20.29
N LYS A 279 -6.07 21.27 -20.36
CA LYS A 279 -6.68 22.50 -20.92
C LYS A 279 -6.98 22.38 -22.42
N ASP A 280 -6.13 21.66 -23.14
CA ASP A 280 -6.28 21.38 -24.57
C ASP A 280 -6.95 20.02 -24.82
N HIS A 281 -6.69 19.03 -23.97
CA HIS A 281 -7.19 17.65 -24.06
C HIS A 281 -7.84 17.17 -22.73
N PRO A 282 -9.08 17.57 -22.44
CA PRO A 282 -9.77 17.25 -21.18
C PRO A 282 -9.89 15.76 -20.88
N GLU A 283 -9.84 14.89 -21.90
CA GLU A 283 -9.92 13.44 -21.76
C GLU A 283 -8.74 12.81 -21.01
N LEU A 284 -7.66 13.56 -20.76
CA LEU A 284 -6.56 13.16 -19.88
C LEU A 284 -6.91 13.19 -18.38
N THR A 285 -8.08 13.68 -17.98
CA THR A 285 -8.47 13.85 -16.58
C THR A 285 -8.45 12.54 -15.79
N GLU A 286 -9.05 11.47 -16.32
CA GLU A 286 -9.03 10.14 -15.68
C GLU A 286 -7.60 9.59 -15.61
N LEU A 287 -6.80 9.78 -16.67
CA LEU A 287 -5.42 9.32 -16.71
C LEU A 287 -4.56 10.04 -15.67
N ARG A 288 -4.72 11.37 -15.48
CA ARG A 288 -4.05 12.15 -14.43
C ARG A 288 -4.38 11.61 -13.04
N GLN A 289 -5.67 11.41 -12.75
CA GLN A 289 -6.14 10.90 -11.45
C GLN A 289 -5.51 9.54 -11.13
N ARG A 290 -5.52 8.62 -12.11
CA ARG A 290 -5.02 7.25 -11.97
C ARG A 290 -3.52 7.10 -12.23
N PHE A 291 -2.80 8.16 -12.58
CA PHE A 291 -1.34 8.15 -12.76
C PHE A 291 -0.69 8.18 -11.36
N ALA A 292 -0.06 7.07 -10.97
CA ALA A 292 0.58 6.90 -9.66
C ALA A 292 -0.35 7.32 -8.48
N SER A 293 0.17 8.11 -7.54
CA SER A 293 -0.56 8.69 -6.41
C SER A 293 -0.21 10.17 -6.26
N PHE A 294 -1.04 10.94 -5.56
CA PHE A 294 -0.85 12.39 -5.42
C PHE A 294 0.53 12.79 -4.83
N PRO A 295 1.06 12.14 -3.77
CA PRO A 295 2.42 12.44 -3.28
C PRO A 295 3.56 12.05 -4.24
N ILE A 296 3.33 11.08 -5.13
CA ILE A 296 4.27 10.72 -6.20
C ILE A 296 4.19 11.76 -7.33
N ARG A 297 2.99 12.21 -7.72
CA ARG A 297 2.80 13.25 -8.75
C ARG A 297 3.32 14.64 -8.32
N ASN A 298 3.40 14.89 -7.01
CA ASN A 298 4.01 16.07 -6.40
C ASN A 298 5.55 16.10 -6.45
N ALA A 299 6.21 14.97 -6.77
CA ALA A 299 7.66 14.86 -6.82
C ALA A 299 8.17 14.46 -8.21
N GLY A 300 7.59 13.42 -8.81
CA GLY A 300 7.95 12.93 -10.14
C GLY A 300 7.71 13.96 -11.23
N THR A 301 8.54 13.94 -12.27
CA THR A 301 8.45 14.87 -13.41
C THR A 301 8.09 14.14 -14.70
N LEU A 302 7.37 14.80 -15.61
CA LEU A 302 6.93 14.16 -16.86
C LEU A 302 8.13 13.80 -17.75
N GLY A 303 9.13 14.67 -17.84
CA GLY A 303 10.39 14.38 -18.55
C GLY A 303 11.22 13.28 -17.89
N GLY A 304 11.16 13.14 -16.57
CA GLY A 304 11.78 12.01 -15.86
C GLY A 304 11.12 10.68 -16.20
N ASN A 305 9.78 10.65 -16.28
CA ASN A 305 9.04 9.44 -16.67
C ASN A 305 9.33 9.06 -18.14
N VAL A 306 9.34 10.04 -19.06
CA VAL A 306 9.77 9.85 -20.45
C VAL A 306 11.21 9.33 -20.53
N ALA A 307 12.16 9.94 -19.83
CA ALA A 307 13.57 9.52 -19.87
C ALA A 307 13.80 8.09 -19.32
N ASN A 308 12.94 7.61 -18.43
CA ASN A 308 12.94 6.24 -17.90
C ASN A 308 12.45 5.21 -18.94
N GLY A 309 11.53 5.59 -19.83
CA GLY A 309 11.07 4.74 -20.94
C GLY A 309 10.42 3.42 -20.53
N SER A 310 9.82 3.37 -19.32
CA SER A 310 9.29 2.14 -18.75
C SER A 310 8.19 1.53 -19.64
N PRO A 311 8.20 0.20 -19.92
CA PRO A 311 7.24 -0.42 -20.85
C PRO A 311 5.79 -0.33 -20.41
N ILE A 312 5.56 -0.21 -19.09
CA ILE A 312 4.26 -0.04 -18.44
C ILE A 312 4.00 1.42 -18.00
N GLY A 313 4.70 2.38 -18.60
CA GLY A 313 4.53 3.81 -18.32
C GLY A 313 3.25 4.37 -18.93
N ASP A 314 2.42 5.03 -18.10
CA ASP A 314 1.06 5.45 -18.47
C ASP A 314 1.01 6.70 -19.36
N SER A 315 1.99 7.62 -19.25
CA SER A 315 1.98 8.88 -20.03
C SER A 315 2.51 8.71 -21.46
N MET A 316 3.40 7.75 -21.71
CA MET A 316 4.01 7.58 -23.04
C MET A 316 2.98 7.23 -24.11
N PRO A 317 2.01 6.29 -23.91
CA PRO A 317 0.96 6.04 -24.88
C PRO A 317 0.19 7.30 -25.26
N ALA A 318 -0.25 8.09 -24.27
CA ALA A 318 -0.96 9.35 -24.49
C ALA A 318 -0.13 10.35 -25.30
N LEU A 319 1.12 10.61 -24.88
CA LEU A 319 2.02 11.53 -25.55
C LEU A 319 2.37 11.08 -26.99
N ILE A 320 2.58 9.78 -27.22
CA ILE A 320 2.83 9.21 -28.54
C ILE A 320 1.59 9.36 -29.43
N ALA A 321 0.38 9.09 -28.93
CA ALA A 321 -0.85 9.28 -29.70
C ALA A 321 -1.08 10.76 -30.07
N MET A 322 -0.76 11.69 -29.16
CA MET A 322 -0.74 13.14 -29.42
C MET A 322 0.42 13.62 -30.30
N ARG A 323 1.23 12.73 -30.89
CA ARG A 323 2.38 13.07 -31.78
C ARG A 323 3.46 13.93 -31.08
N THR A 324 3.64 13.75 -29.77
CA THR A 324 4.67 14.46 -28.99
C THR A 324 6.06 14.21 -29.55
N ARG A 325 6.88 15.26 -29.58
CA ARG A 325 8.32 15.19 -29.86
C ARG A 325 9.12 15.43 -28.60
N VAL A 326 10.25 14.76 -28.45
CA VAL A 326 11.19 14.96 -27.33
C VAL A 326 12.36 15.83 -27.79
N VAL A 327 12.72 16.81 -26.96
CA VAL A 327 13.89 17.67 -27.12
C VAL A 327 15.02 17.08 -26.28
N LEU A 328 16.09 16.65 -26.94
CA LEU A 328 17.33 16.19 -26.33
C LEU A 328 18.42 17.25 -26.45
N ARG A 329 19.28 17.39 -25.43
CA ARG A 329 20.41 18.33 -25.45
C ARG A 329 21.71 17.70 -25.00
N LYS A 330 22.80 18.10 -25.64
CA LYS A 330 24.19 17.71 -25.37
C LYS A 330 25.11 18.90 -25.62
N GLY A 331 25.80 19.38 -24.58
CA GLY A 331 26.58 20.62 -24.66
C GLY A 331 25.73 21.82 -25.08
N ALA A 332 26.06 22.45 -26.20
CA ALA A 332 25.30 23.53 -26.83
C ALA A 332 24.38 23.06 -28.00
N VAL A 333 24.30 21.76 -28.27
CA VAL A 333 23.51 21.19 -29.37
C VAL A 333 22.20 20.61 -28.85
N GLU A 334 21.08 21.02 -29.46
CA GLU A 334 19.76 20.42 -29.28
C GLU A 334 19.39 19.57 -30.51
N ARG A 335 18.67 18.47 -30.30
CA ARG A 335 18.02 17.70 -31.36
C ARG A 335 16.62 17.25 -30.95
N VAL A 336 15.74 17.10 -31.95
CA VAL A 336 14.32 16.79 -31.74
C VAL A 336 13.95 15.56 -32.55
N LEU A 337 13.23 14.62 -31.92
CA LEU A 337 12.73 13.40 -32.55
C LEU A 337 11.31 13.06 -32.04
N PRO A 338 10.51 12.27 -32.78
CA PRO A 338 9.26 11.70 -32.27
C PRO A 338 9.48 10.93 -30.97
N LEU A 339 8.50 10.97 -30.07
CA LEU A 339 8.64 10.34 -28.75
C LEU A 339 8.78 8.82 -28.83
N GLU A 340 8.15 8.14 -29.81
CA GLU A 340 8.33 6.70 -29.98
C GLU A 340 9.77 6.30 -30.37
N ASP A 341 10.46 7.14 -31.15
CA ASP A 341 11.81 6.88 -31.66
C ASP A 341 12.89 7.01 -30.55
N LEU A 342 12.52 7.53 -29.38
CA LEU A 342 13.37 7.54 -28.20
C LEU A 342 13.64 6.12 -27.66
N TYR A 343 12.73 5.15 -27.87
CA TYR A 343 12.75 3.85 -27.19
C TYR A 343 13.19 2.71 -28.12
N LEU A 344 14.50 2.41 -28.13
CA LEU A 344 15.09 1.42 -29.03
C LEU A 344 14.84 -0.04 -28.59
N ALA A 345 14.84 -0.30 -27.28
CA ALA A 345 14.50 -1.59 -26.68
C ALA A 345 14.27 -1.44 -25.16
N TYR A 346 13.98 -2.54 -24.46
CA TYR A 346 13.88 -2.56 -23.00
C TYR A 346 15.10 -1.89 -22.32
N GLN A 347 14.85 -0.83 -21.56
CA GLN A 347 15.87 0.01 -20.90
C GLN A 347 16.98 0.55 -21.85
N LYS A 348 16.72 0.68 -23.15
CA LYS A 348 17.64 1.29 -24.14
C LYS A 348 16.96 2.43 -24.88
N THR A 349 17.56 3.61 -24.84
CA THR A 349 17.07 4.81 -25.54
C THR A 349 18.02 5.26 -26.64
N ALA A 350 17.55 6.15 -27.51
CA ALA A 350 18.35 6.81 -28.55
C ALA A 350 19.32 7.88 -28.01
N MET A 351 19.36 8.11 -26.69
CA MET A 351 20.22 9.14 -26.08
C MET A 351 21.70 8.79 -26.16
N GLU A 352 22.51 9.75 -26.56
CA GLU A 352 23.97 9.63 -26.60
C GLU A 352 24.62 9.79 -25.22
N PRO A 353 25.84 9.27 -25.02
CA PRO A 353 26.67 9.66 -23.88
C PRO A 353 26.83 11.19 -23.81
N GLY A 354 26.53 11.74 -22.63
CA GLY A 354 26.53 13.18 -22.36
C GLY A 354 25.22 13.91 -22.72
N GLU A 355 24.25 13.23 -23.32
CA GLU A 355 22.94 13.81 -23.63
C GLU A 355 21.96 13.69 -22.46
N PHE A 356 20.87 14.46 -22.51
CA PHE A 356 19.73 14.38 -21.59
C PHE A 356 18.43 14.88 -22.25
N VAL A 357 17.27 14.48 -21.69
CA VAL A 357 15.97 15.05 -22.05
C VAL A 357 15.85 16.46 -21.48
N GLN A 358 15.71 17.45 -22.34
CA GLN A 358 15.49 18.86 -21.97
C GLN A 358 13.99 19.18 -21.81
N GLY A 359 13.15 18.62 -22.68
CA GLY A 359 11.71 18.83 -22.60
C GLY A 359 10.93 18.10 -23.69
N LEU A 360 9.64 18.38 -23.74
CA LEU A 360 8.68 17.81 -24.68
C LEU A 360 8.01 18.95 -25.47
N LEU A 361 7.75 18.72 -26.75
CA LEU A 361 6.91 19.55 -27.61
C LEU A 361 5.64 18.75 -27.93
N VAL A 362 4.53 19.15 -27.32
CA VAL A 362 3.22 18.51 -27.49
C VAL A 362 2.37 19.40 -28.41
N PRO A 363 1.98 18.95 -29.62
CA PRO A 363 1.17 19.74 -30.54
C PRO A 363 -0.15 20.18 -29.92
N ARG A 364 -0.48 21.48 -30.03
CA ARG A 364 -1.73 22.06 -29.51
C ARG A 364 -2.80 22.02 -30.60
N GLY A 365 -3.84 21.22 -30.38
CA GLY A 365 -4.79 20.88 -31.43
C GLY A 365 -6.18 20.53 -30.92
N LYS A 366 -6.82 21.43 -30.17
CA LYS A 366 -8.20 21.21 -29.66
C LYS A 366 -9.17 21.03 -30.84
N GLY A 367 -9.62 19.79 -31.04
CA GLY A 367 -10.49 19.41 -32.17
C GLY A 367 -9.77 18.96 -33.46
N GLN A 368 -8.44 18.88 -33.49
CA GLN A 368 -7.71 18.28 -34.64
C GLN A 368 -7.90 16.75 -34.72
N TRP A 369 -8.16 16.10 -33.58
CA TRP A 369 -8.46 14.68 -33.49
C TRP A 369 -9.36 14.40 -32.27
N GLN A 370 -10.15 13.34 -32.35
CA GLN A 370 -10.82 12.73 -31.20
C GLN A 370 -9.78 11.93 -30.42
N PHE A 371 -9.64 12.20 -29.11
CA PHE A 371 -8.60 11.62 -28.27
C PHE A 371 -9.17 10.86 -27.08
N ARG A 372 -8.74 9.61 -26.84
CA ARG A 372 -9.16 8.81 -25.68
C ARG A 372 -8.00 7.99 -25.12
N THR A 373 -8.00 7.79 -23.80
CA THR A 373 -7.02 6.96 -23.08
C THR A 373 -7.73 5.98 -22.15
N TYR A 374 -7.18 4.78 -22.01
CA TYR A 374 -7.74 3.73 -21.14
C TYR A 374 -6.62 3.08 -20.33
N LYS A 375 -6.75 3.10 -19.00
CA LYS A 375 -5.85 2.39 -18.07
C LYS A 375 -6.54 1.17 -17.48
N LEU A 376 -5.94 -0.01 -17.61
CA LEU A 376 -6.40 -1.23 -16.95
C LEU A 376 -5.39 -1.69 -15.90
N SER A 377 -5.92 -1.96 -14.71
CA SER A 377 -5.17 -2.27 -13.49
C SER A 377 -6.02 -3.11 -12.53
N LYS A 378 -5.42 -3.69 -11.48
CA LYS A 378 -6.10 -4.50 -10.46
C LYS A 378 -6.77 -3.63 -9.39
N ARG A 379 -6.19 -2.45 -9.10
CA ARG A 379 -6.79 -1.36 -8.29
C ARG A 379 -6.95 -0.10 -9.15
N PHE A 380 -7.91 0.76 -8.81
CA PHE A 380 -8.20 1.98 -9.60
C PHE A 380 -7.04 2.99 -9.51
N ASP A 381 -6.65 3.33 -8.28
CA ASP A 381 -5.54 4.19 -7.90
C ASP A 381 -4.27 3.40 -7.57
N GLN A 382 -3.12 4.09 -7.50
CA GLN A 382 -1.78 3.56 -7.16
C GLN A 382 -1.22 2.43 -8.04
N ASP A 383 -1.99 1.82 -8.95
CA ASP A 383 -1.49 0.63 -9.64
C ASP A 383 -0.52 0.92 -10.77
N ILE A 384 0.38 -0.04 -10.99
CA ILE A 384 1.05 -0.21 -12.26
C ILE A 384 0.05 -0.85 -13.25
N SER A 385 -0.09 -0.26 -14.43
CA SER A 385 -0.96 -0.78 -15.48
C SER A 385 -0.61 -2.21 -15.90
N ALA A 386 -1.63 -3.04 -16.07
CA ALA A 386 -1.55 -4.21 -16.92
C ALA A 386 -1.41 -3.76 -18.37
N VAL A 387 -2.32 -2.89 -18.82
CA VAL A 387 -2.31 -2.26 -20.15
C VAL A 387 -2.71 -0.80 -20.00
N CYS A 388 -2.00 0.10 -20.69
CA CYS A 388 -2.43 1.49 -20.87
C CYS A 388 -2.47 1.80 -22.37
N ALA A 389 -3.63 2.21 -22.88
CA ALA A 389 -3.87 2.44 -24.30
C ALA A 389 -4.25 3.90 -24.57
N ALA A 390 -3.87 4.42 -25.74
CA ALA A 390 -4.23 5.76 -26.19
C ALA A 390 -4.55 5.78 -27.69
N PHE A 391 -5.58 6.53 -28.06
CA PHE A 391 -6.14 6.60 -29.41
C PHE A 391 -6.32 8.07 -29.80
N ALA A 392 -5.86 8.44 -31.00
CA ALA A 392 -6.02 9.79 -31.57
C ALA A 392 -6.47 9.67 -33.04
N VAL A 393 -7.72 10.02 -33.34
CA VAL A 393 -8.34 9.82 -34.67
C VAL A 393 -8.84 11.13 -35.25
N GLU A 394 -8.36 11.49 -36.44
CA GLU A 394 -8.90 12.57 -37.29
C GLU A 394 -9.85 11.94 -38.32
N LEU A 395 -11.11 12.39 -38.34
CA LEU A 395 -12.12 11.96 -39.32
C LEU A 395 -12.45 13.10 -40.30
N ASP A 396 -12.68 12.75 -41.56
CA ASP A 396 -13.29 13.61 -42.58
C ASP A 396 -14.66 13.00 -42.93
N ASP A 397 -15.73 13.63 -42.42
CA ASP A 397 -17.04 13.00 -42.18
C ASP A 397 -16.89 11.67 -41.41
N LYS A 398 -16.91 10.53 -42.12
CA LYS A 398 -16.66 9.19 -41.56
C LYS A 398 -15.31 8.59 -41.92
N ILE A 399 -14.56 9.17 -42.86
CA ILE A 399 -13.32 8.57 -43.36
C ILE A 399 -12.16 8.88 -42.40
N VAL A 400 -11.39 7.87 -42.03
CA VAL A 400 -10.21 8.03 -41.16
C VAL A 400 -9.10 8.75 -41.95
N LYS A 401 -8.99 10.05 -41.72
CA LYS A 401 -7.99 10.92 -42.36
C LYS A 401 -6.62 10.79 -41.71
N GLN A 402 -6.56 10.63 -40.39
CA GLN A 402 -5.37 10.17 -39.67
C GLN A 402 -5.74 9.33 -38.46
N VAL A 403 -4.87 8.40 -38.09
CA VAL A 403 -4.98 7.62 -36.85
C VAL A 403 -3.61 7.48 -36.19
N ARG A 404 -3.57 7.60 -34.86
CA ARG A 404 -2.51 7.04 -34.02
C ARG A 404 -3.11 6.18 -32.92
N ILE A 405 -2.46 5.04 -32.65
CA ILE A 405 -2.82 4.10 -31.59
C ILE A 405 -1.52 3.70 -30.89
N ALA A 406 -1.46 3.85 -29.57
CA ALA A 406 -0.26 3.52 -28.80
C ALA A 406 -0.60 2.77 -27.51
N PHE A 407 0.27 1.85 -27.12
CA PHE A 407 0.10 0.99 -25.95
C PHE A 407 1.36 0.94 -25.07
N GLY A 408 1.12 0.87 -23.76
CA GLY A 408 2.06 0.44 -22.73
C GLY A 408 1.61 -0.90 -22.15
N GLY A 409 2.56 -1.77 -21.81
CA GLY A 409 2.33 -3.13 -21.32
C GLY A 409 2.20 -4.21 -22.41
N MET A 410 2.06 -3.83 -23.69
CA MET A 410 1.92 -4.80 -24.80
C MET A 410 3.24 -5.17 -25.49
N ALA A 411 4.34 -4.47 -25.17
CA ALA A 411 5.67 -4.72 -25.71
C ALA A 411 6.77 -4.39 -24.68
N ALA A 412 8.03 -4.62 -25.08
CA ALA A 412 9.23 -4.30 -24.31
C ALA A 412 9.54 -2.79 -24.18
N THR A 413 8.76 -1.93 -24.83
CA THR A 413 8.77 -0.46 -24.78
C THR A 413 7.34 0.06 -25.00
N PRO A 414 7.01 1.33 -24.64
CA PRO A 414 5.79 1.97 -25.13
C PRO A 414 5.87 2.13 -26.66
N LYS A 415 4.88 1.63 -27.39
CA LYS A 415 4.95 1.45 -28.86
C LYS A 415 3.61 1.81 -29.54
N ARG A 416 3.67 2.19 -30.82
CA ARG A 416 2.51 2.34 -31.72
C ARG A 416 2.03 1.01 -32.29
N ALA A 417 0.73 0.94 -32.57
CA ALA A 417 0.09 -0.13 -33.31
C ALA A 417 0.08 0.16 -34.82
N SER A 418 1.26 0.10 -35.43
CA SER A 418 1.51 0.45 -36.82
C SER A 418 0.68 -0.33 -37.87
N HIS A 419 0.34 -1.60 -37.62
CA HIS A 419 -0.48 -2.40 -38.53
C HIS A 419 -1.97 -2.09 -38.35
N ALA A 420 -2.43 -1.92 -37.10
CA ALA A 420 -3.81 -1.49 -36.83
C ALA A 420 -4.09 -0.06 -37.35
N GLU A 421 -3.12 0.86 -37.22
CA GLU A 421 -3.16 2.19 -37.84
C GLU A 421 -3.31 2.09 -39.37
N GLN A 422 -2.55 1.20 -40.04
CA GLN A 422 -2.62 1.00 -41.50
C GLN A 422 -3.95 0.43 -41.98
N VAL A 423 -4.61 -0.45 -41.20
CA VAL A 423 -5.92 -1.01 -41.56
C VAL A 423 -7.02 0.06 -41.52
N LEU A 424 -6.97 0.98 -40.56
CA LEU A 424 -7.97 2.05 -40.44
C LEU A 424 -7.73 3.22 -41.41
N GLN A 425 -6.47 3.54 -41.71
CA GLN A 425 -6.09 4.72 -42.49
C GLN A 425 -6.77 4.76 -43.88
N GLY A 426 -7.61 5.77 -44.11
CA GLY A 426 -8.36 5.96 -45.36
C GLY A 426 -9.66 5.16 -45.47
N GLN A 427 -10.05 4.37 -44.46
CA GLN A 427 -11.31 3.60 -44.45
C GLN A 427 -12.46 4.37 -43.77
N GLU A 428 -13.70 3.90 -43.95
CA GLU A 428 -14.85 4.38 -43.17
C GLU A 428 -14.77 3.88 -41.71
N TRP A 429 -14.98 4.78 -40.74
CA TRP A 429 -15.07 4.45 -39.33
C TRP A 429 -16.37 3.68 -39.03
N ASN A 430 -16.30 2.35 -39.12
CA ASN A 430 -17.38 1.41 -38.88
C ASN A 430 -16.88 0.16 -38.11
N GLU A 431 -17.82 -0.64 -37.61
CA GLU A 431 -17.52 -1.82 -36.77
C GLU A 431 -16.62 -2.85 -37.48
N GLU A 432 -16.82 -3.08 -38.79
CA GLU A 432 -16.06 -4.04 -39.58
C GLU A 432 -14.58 -3.65 -39.69
N ASN A 433 -14.30 -2.38 -40.03
CA ASN A 433 -12.94 -1.87 -40.12
C ASN A 433 -12.25 -1.79 -38.76
N VAL A 434 -12.99 -1.50 -37.68
CA VAL A 434 -12.45 -1.56 -36.31
C VAL A 434 -12.11 -2.99 -35.91
N GLN A 435 -12.98 -3.97 -36.19
CA GLN A 435 -12.69 -5.39 -35.93
C GLN A 435 -11.49 -5.91 -36.74
N ALA A 436 -11.33 -5.48 -38.00
CA ALA A 436 -10.15 -5.80 -38.80
C ALA A 436 -8.86 -5.19 -38.19
N ALA A 437 -8.93 -3.95 -37.69
CA ALA A 437 -7.80 -3.31 -37.01
C ALA A 437 -7.44 -3.99 -35.67
N MET A 438 -8.44 -4.46 -34.92
CA MET A 438 -8.25 -5.24 -33.69
C MET A 438 -7.52 -6.57 -33.97
N GLN A 439 -7.84 -7.25 -35.09
CA GLN A 439 -7.10 -8.44 -35.53
C GLN A 439 -5.65 -8.12 -35.93
N ALA A 440 -5.39 -6.94 -36.49
CA ALA A 440 -4.04 -6.51 -36.86
C ALA A 440 -3.12 -6.19 -35.67
N LEU A 441 -3.66 -5.91 -34.47
CA LEU A 441 -2.87 -5.68 -33.24
C LEU A 441 -1.91 -6.85 -32.93
N GLN A 442 -2.31 -8.08 -33.28
CA GLN A 442 -1.50 -9.30 -33.12
C GLN A 442 -0.20 -9.30 -33.96
N GLN A 443 -0.06 -8.39 -34.93
CA GLN A 443 1.16 -8.17 -35.71
C GLN A 443 2.02 -7.03 -35.15
N ASP A 444 1.44 -6.16 -34.32
CA ASP A 444 2.17 -5.07 -33.64
C ASP A 444 2.77 -5.50 -32.30
N TYR A 445 2.18 -6.48 -31.62
CA TYR A 445 2.52 -6.82 -30.23
C TYR A 445 2.82 -8.30 -30.02
N GLN A 446 3.68 -8.56 -29.03
CA GLN A 446 3.89 -9.88 -28.44
C GLN A 446 3.77 -9.71 -26.92
N ALA A 447 2.56 -9.78 -26.41
CA ALA A 447 2.28 -9.49 -25.01
C ALA A 447 3.02 -10.46 -24.06
N LEU A 448 3.57 -9.91 -22.99
CA LEU A 448 4.36 -10.64 -22.00
C LEU A 448 3.49 -11.07 -20.82
N SER A 449 3.60 -12.32 -20.38
CA SER A 449 3.05 -12.76 -19.10
C SER A 449 3.90 -12.26 -17.94
N ASP A 450 3.27 -11.63 -16.93
CA ASP A 450 3.94 -11.19 -15.70
C ASP A 450 2.99 -11.16 -14.49
N MET A 451 3.51 -10.70 -13.34
CA MET A 451 2.76 -10.58 -12.08
C MET A 451 1.56 -9.62 -12.15
N ARG A 452 1.45 -8.76 -13.17
CA ARG A 452 0.35 -7.81 -13.37
C ARG A 452 -0.77 -8.45 -14.19
N ALA A 453 -0.43 -9.09 -15.30
CA ALA A 453 -1.38 -9.78 -16.19
C ALA A 453 -0.68 -10.83 -17.08
N SER A 454 -1.39 -11.91 -17.41
CA SER A 454 -0.94 -12.88 -18.40
C SER A 454 -1.08 -12.36 -19.83
N SER A 455 -0.36 -13.01 -20.75
CA SER A 455 -0.41 -12.78 -22.20
C SER A 455 -1.82 -12.94 -22.78
N GLU A 456 -2.58 -13.93 -22.32
CA GLU A 456 -3.94 -14.19 -22.83
C GLU A 456 -4.89 -13.07 -22.39
N TYR A 457 -4.78 -12.59 -21.14
CA TYR A 457 -5.59 -11.49 -20.65
C TYR A 457 -5.26 -10.18 -21.38
N ARG A 458 -3.96 -9.89 -21.59
CA ARG A 458 -3.48 -8.76 -22.39
C ARG A 458 -4.09 -8.77 -23.80
N ASN A 459 -4.02 -9.90 -24.50
CA ASN A 459 -4.56 -10.05 -25.86
C ASN A 459 -6.10 -10.05 -25.92
N GLN A 460 -6.80 -10.43 -24.85
CA GLN A 460 -8.26 -10.30 -24.79
C GLN A 460 -8.73 -8.84 -24.72
N ILE A 461 -7.92 -7.95 -24.14
CA ILE A 461 -8.22 -6.50 -24.02
C ILE A 461 -8.07 -5.79 -25.37
N GLU A 462 -7.24 -6.30 -26.28
CA GLU A 462 -7.14 -5.85 -27.68
C GLU A 462 -8.49 -6.01 -28.44
N CYS A 463 -9.38 -6.87 -27.95
CA CYS A 463 -10.59 -7.32 -28.65
C CYS A 463 -11.91 -6.73 -28.12
N LEU A 464 -11.91 -5.60 -27.40
CA LEU A 464 -13.13 -4.96 -26.91
C LEU A 464 -13.81 -4.07 -27.98
N SER A 465 -14.91 -4.57 -28.55
CA SER A 465 -15.72 -3.90 -29.60
C SER A 465 -16.40 -2.59 -29.12
N PRO A 466 -16.46 -1.55 -29.98
CA PRO A 466 -16.99 -0.22 -29.64
C PRO A 466 -18.54 -0.14 -29.73
N SER A 467 -19.26 -0.85 -28.86
CA SER A 467 -20.73 -0.94 -28.90
C SER A 467 -21.50 0.32 -28.43
N SER A 468 -21.23 1.50 -29.00
CA SER A 468 -22.05 2.72 -28.83
C SER A 468 -21.84 3.75 -29.94
N SER A 469 -22.83 3.94 -30.81
CA SER A 469 -22.79 4.87 -31.95
C SER A 469 -23.45 6.24 -31.68
N GLN A 470 -23.16 6.88 -30.54
CA GLN A 470 -23.36 8.33 -30.30
C GLN A 470 -22.63 8.79 -29.01
N PRO A 471 -22.23 10.09 -28.91
CA PRO A 471 -21.64 10.64 -27.70
C PRO A 471 -22.72 11.08 -26.68
N GLY A 472 -22.61 10.64 -25.43
CA GLY A 472 -23.51 11.03 -24.34
C GLY A 472 -22.99 10.58 -22.97
N ASP A 473 -23.27 11.37 -21.93
CA ASP A 473 -22.64 11.24 -20.60
C ASP A 473 -23.13 10.06 -19.77
N PHE A 474 -22.24 9.51 -18.93
CA PHE A 474 -22.60 8.63 -17.81
C PHE A 474 -21.83 9.01 -16.54
N VAL A 475 -22.54 9.54 -15.55
CA VAL A 475 -22.02 9.85 -14.22
C VAL A 475 -22.52 8.80 -13.21
N MET A 476 -21.63 8.24 -12.40
CA MET A 476 -22.02 7.39 -11.27
C MET A 476 -22.05 8.20 -9.96
N LYS A 477 -23.14 8.04 -9.20
CA LYS A 477 -23.27 8.44 -7.79
C LYS A 477 -23.71 7.25 -6.96
N ILE A 478 -23.22 7.20 -5.71
CA ILE A 478 -23.65 6.26 -4.66
C ILE A 478 -23.58 7.03 -3.33
N ASP A 479 -24.66 6.98 -2.56
CA ASP A 479 -24.80 7.69 -1.27
C ASP A 479 -24.49 6.78 -0.06
N ASN A 480 -24.19 7.41 1.09
CA ASN A 480 -23.81 6.78 2.36
C ASN A 480 -24.82 7.12 3.49
N ILE A 481 -24.79 6.34 4.57
CA ILE A 481 -25.41 6.67 5.88
C ILE A 481 -24.38 6.38 7.00
N ASP A 482 -24.31 7.25 8.02
CA ASP A 482 -23.25 7.33 9.03
C ASP A 482 -23.51 6.49 10.31
N HIS A 483 -22.49 6.21 11.15
CA HIS A 483 -22.26 6.76 12.52
C HIS A 483 -21.15 5.94 13.27
N LEU A 484 -20.70 6.13 14.55
CA LEU A 484 -20.58 7.26 15.52
C LEU A 484 -19.55 6.87 16.65
N ASN A 485 -18.95 7.89 17.30
CA ASN A 485 -18.57 8.14 18.72
C ASN A 485 -18.23 7.01 19.76
N THR A 486 -17.34 7.17 20.77
CA THR A 486 -16.46 8.31 21.21
C THR A 486 -15.34 7.91 22.21
N ALA A 487 -14.22 8.68 22.23
CA ALA A 487 -13.39 9.13 23.40
C ALA A 487 -12.64 8.10 24.33
N THR A 488 -11.50 8.37 25.00
CA THR A 488 -10.53 9.52 25.06
C THR A 488 -9.15 9.11 25.66
N ALA A 489 -8.06 9.81 25.27
CA ALA A 489 -6.86 10.29 26.03
C ALA A 489 -6.11 9.41 27.11
N GLN A 490 -4.82 9.55 27.46
CA GLN A 490 -3.67 10.38 27.01
C GLN A 490 -2.28 9.82 27.48
N ARG A 491 -1.20 10.58 27.16
CA ARG A 491 0.21 10.56 27.62
C ARG A 491 1.27 9.82 26.76
N VAL A 492 2.33 10.59 26.45
CA VAL A 492 3.42 10.22 25.54
C VAL A 492 4.37 9.20 26.18
N GLY A 493 4.67 8.17 25.40
CA GLY A 493 5.71 7.17 25.60
C GLY A 493 5.72 6.32 24.34
N VAL A 494 6.92 6.06 23.80
CA VAL A 494 7.22 5.49 22.47
C VAL A 494 6.07 4.64 21.92
N SER A 495 5.54 5.02 20.76
CA SER A 495 4.36 4.36 20.21
C SER A 495 4.67 2.97 19.69
N PHE A 496 5.54 2.83 18.70
CA PHE A 496 5.85 1.51 18.10
C PHE A 496 7.28 1.08 18.41
N LEU A 497 7.59 -0.20 18.26
CA LEU A 497 8.99 -0.64 18.35
C LEU A 497 9.83 -0.02 17.22
N HIS A 498 9.20 0.24 16.08
CA HIS A 498 9.77 1.06 15.01
C HIS A 498 10.19 2.48 15.45
N GLU A 499 9.65 3.02 16.54
CA GLU A 499 10.00 4.35 17.07
C GLU A 499 11.07 4.34 18.17
N SER A 500 11.43 3.17 18.70
CA SER A 500 12.40 3.06 19.79
C SER A 500 13.75 3.64 19.39
N ALA A 501 14.27 4.56 20.20
CA ALA A 501 15.61 5.11 20.05
C ALA A 501 16.67 4.03 20.31
N ASP A 502 17.75 4.09 19.53
CA ASP A 502 18.81 3.09 19.57
C ASP A 502 19.82 3.40 20.67
N LEU A 503 20.11 2.40 21.50
CA LEU A 503 21.09 2.52 22.58
C LEU A 503 22.48 2.69 21.96
N HIS A 504 23.36 3.43 22.63
CA HIS A 504 24.71 3.62 22.14
C HIS A 504 25.40 2.27 21.88
N GLY A 505 25.98 2.11 20.69
CA GLY A 505 26.59 0.86 20.26
C GLY A 505 25.60 -0.20 19.75
N THR A 506 24.32 0.12 19.50
CA THR A 506 23.42 -0.77 18.74
C THR A 506 24.07 -1.18 17.41
N ALA A 507 23.90 -2.44 17.00
CA ALA A 507 24.22 -2.87 15.65
C ALA A 507 22.94 -3.31 14.93
N HIS A 508 22.81 -2.87 13.68
CA HIS A 508 21.71 -3.21 12.79
C HIS A 508 22.15 -4.41 11.95
N ILE A 509 21.32 -5.45 11.90
CA ILE A 509 21.60 -6.65 11.09
C ILE A 509 20.53 -6.74 10.01
N ALA A 510 20.97 -6.82 8.76
CA ALA A 510 20.11 -7.23 7.65
C ALA A 510 20.27 -8.74 7.43
N LEU A 511 19.17 -9.49 7.56
CA LEU A 511 19.05 -10.85 7.06
C LEU A 511 18.24 -10.82 5.76
N GLY A 512 18.86 -10.33 4.68
CA GLY A 512 18.24 -10.38 3.36
C GLY A 512 18.48 -11.73 2.70
N MET A 513 17.46 -12.26 2.01
CA MET A 513 17.68 -13.31 1.00
C MET A 513 18.09 -12.73 -0.37
N SER A 514 18.07 -11.39 -0.51
CA SER A 514 18.46 -10.69 -1.73
C SER A 514 19.89 -11.01 -2.17
N GLU A 515 20.12 -11.01 -3.49
CA GLU A 515 21.41 -11.34 -4.12
C GLU A 515 22.60 -10.54 -3.53
N LYS A 516 22.36 -9.32 -3.05
CA LYS A 516 23.39 -8.44 -2.46
C LYS A 516 23.68 -8.70 -0.98
N ALA A 517 22.73 -9.28 -0.24
CA ALA A 517 23.02 -9.85 1.08
C ALA A 517 23.81 -11.16 0.92
N HIS A 518 23.42 -11.99 -0.06
CA HIS A 518 24.19 -13.17 -0.48
C HIS A 518 25.61 -12.80 -0.95
N ALA A 519 25.81 -11.70 -1.69
CA ALA A 519 27.13 -11.26 -2.14
C ALA A 519 28.13 -10.89 -1.01
N ARG A 520 27.72 -10.95 0.27
CA ARG A 520 28.60 -10.86 1.46
C ARG A 520 28.58 -12.12 2.35
N LEU A 521 27.72 -13.09 2.05
CA LEU A 521 27.62 -14.38 2.71
C LEU A 521 28.06 -15.48 1.74
N LEU A 522 29.34 -15.85 1.85
CA LEU A 522 30.04 -16.99 1.21
C LEU A 522 29.19 -17.84 0.26
N GLU A 523 29.57 -17.88 -1.03
CA GLU A 523 28.90 -18.65 -2.10
C GLU A 523 28.38 -20.02 -1.63
N VAL A 524 27.07 -20.09 -1.41
CA VAL A 524 26.36 -21.35 -1.24
C VAL A 524 25.91 -21.80 -2.62
N ASP A 525 26.57 -22.82 -3.15
CA ASP A 525 26.08 -23.53 -4.34
C ASP A 525 24.74 -24.20 -4.00
N LEU A 526 23.65 -23.62 -4.49
CA LEU A 526 22.29 -24.14 -4.35
C LEU A 526 21.95 -25.15 -5.47
N ASP A 527 22.69 -25.15 -6.58
CA ASP A 527 22.49 -26.10 -7.68
C ASP A 527 22.92 -27.52 -7.26
N ALA A 528 23.97 -27.62 -6.44
CA ALA A 528 24.37 -28.84 -5.74
C ALA A 528 23.31 -29.43 -4.78
N VAL A 529 22.19 -28.73 -4.53
CA VAL A 529 21.14 -29.13 -3.55
C VAL A 529 19.72 -29.11 -4.13
N GLN A 530 19.55 -28.94 -5.44
CA GLN A 530 18.22 -28.95 -6.07
C GLN A 530 17.53 -30.32 -5.93
N LEU A 531 16.38 -30.35 -5.25
CA LEU A 531 15.48 -31.49 -5.11
C LEU A 531 14.12 -31.17 -5.75
N PRO A 532 13.34 -32.18 -6.18
CA PRO A 532 11.98 -31.97 -6.68
C PRO A 532 11.10 -31.23 -5.66
N ALA A 533 10.57 -30.07 -6.06
CA ALA A 533 9.74 -29.24 -5.21
C ALA A 533 8.24 -29.58 -5.36
N ILE A 534 7.53 -29.59 -4.23
CA ILE A 534 6.08 -29.69 -4.15
C ILE A 534 5.56 -28.26 -3.90
N LEU A 535 4.92 -27.63 -4.87
CA LEU A 535 4.50 -26.23 -4.81
C LEU A 535 2.99 -26.07 -4.59
N THR A 536 2.17 -27.02 -5.02
CA THR A 536 0.70 -26.96 -4.88
C THR A 536 0.13 -27.95 -3.85
N PRO A 537 -1.04 -27.65 -3.24
CA PRO A 537 -1.79 -28.62 -2.44
C PRO A 537 -2.13 -29.91 -3.20
N GLN A 538 -2.34 -29.82 -4.52
CA GLN A 538 -2.63 -30.94 -5.41
C GLN A 538 -1.42 -31.87 -5.53
N GLU A 539 -0.22 -31.34 -5.75
CA GLU A 539 1.03 -32.12 -5.72
C GLU A 539 1.27 -32.73 -4.33
N ALA A 540 1.03 -31.96 -3.25
CA ALA A 540 1.19 -32.47 -1.89
C ALA A 540 0.25 -33.64 -1.59
N LYS A 541 -1.00 -33.58 -2.08
CA LYS A 541 -1.96 -34.69 -2.01
C LYS A 541 -1.49 -35.90 -2.83
N ALA A 542 -1.04 -35.69 -4.07
CA ALA A 542 -0.55 -36.76 -4.93
C ALA A 542 0.70 -37.46 -4.38
N ALA A 543 1.58 -36.72 -3.72
CA ALA A 543 2.78 -37.23 -3.04
C ALA A 543 2.51 -37.78 -1.62
N ASN A 544 1.26 -37.73 -1.12
CA ASN A 544 0.89 -38.03 0.26
C ASN A 544 1.71 -37.24 1.33
N ALA A 545 2.14 -36.03 0.98
CA ALA A 545 3.00 -35.17 1.77
C ALA A 545 2.17 -34.30 2.74
N GLY A 546 1.57 -34.89 3.77
CA GLY A 546 0.88 -34.16 4.84
C GLY A 546 1.84 -33.50 5.84
N VAL A 547 1.45 -32.36 6.42
CA VAL A 547 2.10 -31.83 7.67
C VAL A 547 1.40 -32.29 8.95
N LEU A 548 0.14 -32.73 8.84
CA LEU A 548 -0.69 -33.24 9.92
C LEU A 548 -1.42 -34.51 9.44
N PRO A 549 -1.91 -35.38 10.34
CA PRO A 549 -2.84 -36.45 9.99
C PRO A 549 -4.07 -35.90 9.25
N LEU A 550 -4.70 -36.75 8.41
CA LEU A 550 -5.96 -36.40 7.74
C LEU A 550 -7.04 -36.11 8.79
N MET A 551 -7.63 -34.92 8.72
CA MET A 551 -8.73 -34.52 9.59
C MET A 551 -10.06 -34.82 8.89
N SER A 552 -10.98 -35.47 9.60
CA SER A 552 -12.32 -35.79 9.11
C SER A 552 -13.35 -35.46 10.18
N LEU A 553 -14.48 -34.92 9.76
CA LEU A 553 -15.63 -34.60 10.58
C LEU A 553 -16.86 -35.23 9.88
N LYS A 554 -17.69 -35.96 10.60
CA LYS A 554 -18.80 -36.74 10.04
C LYS A 554 -20.00 -36.70 10.98
N GLN A 555 -21.18 -36.49 10.41
CA GLN A 555 -22.47 -36.48 11.10
C GLN A 555 -23.50 -37.16 10.17
N GLY A 556 -24.24 -38.14 10.68
CA GLY A 556 -25.14 -38.96 9.86
C GLY A 556 -24.43 -39.90 8.87
N ASP A 557 -25.19 -40.47 7.93
CA ASP A 557 -24.67 -41.23 6.78
C ASP A 557 -24.79 -40.39 5.50
N ALA A 558 -23.73 -39.62 5.23
CA ALA A 558 -23.63 -38.80 4.03
C ALA A 558 -23.63 -39.62 2.73
N LYS A 559 -23.16 -40.87 2.75
CA LYS A 559 -23.16 -41.72 1.55
C LYS A 559 -24.59 -42.13 1.18
N GLN A 560 -25.39 -42.54 2.17
CA GLN A 560 -26.80 -42.83 1.93
C GLN A 560 -27.57 -41.60 1.45
N ALA A 561 -27.30 -40.41 2.04
CA ALA A 561 -27.88 -39.15 1.58
C ALA A 561 -27.54 -38.89 0.10
N LEU A 562 -26.26 -38.91 -0.26
CA LEU A 562 -25.75 -38.72 -1.63
C LEU A 562 -26.32 -39.71 -2.67
N GLU A 563 -26.59 -40.96 -2.28
CA GLU A 563 -27.22 -41.97 -3.15
C GLU A 563 -28.74 -41.79 -3.28
N SER A 564 -29.38 -41.05 -2.36
CA SER A 564 -30.83 -40.79 -2.36
C SER A 564 -31.24 -39.41 -2.89
N ALA A 565 -30.33 -38.43 -2.90
CA ALA A 565 -30.61 -37.05 -3.26
C ALA A 565 -31.11 -36.91 -4.72
N PRO A 566 -32.15 -36.09 -5.00
CA PRO A 566 -32.70 -35.92 -6.33
C PRO A 566 -31.75 -35.17 -7.28
N HIS A 567 -30.78 -34.44 -6.72
CA HIS A 567 -29.83 -33.62 -7.45
C HIS A 567 -28.41 -33.72 -6.84
N ARG A 568 -27.39 -33.66 -7.70
CA ARG A 568 -25.98 -33.74 -7.31
C ARG A 568 -25.14 -32.64 -7.97
N LEU A 569 -24.19 -32.10 -7.22
CA LEU A 569 -23.22 -31.10 -7.62
C LEU A 569 -21.83 -31.63 -7.21
N GLN A 570 -21.04 -32.03 -8.20
CA GLN A 570 -19.63 -32.34 -8.02
C GLN A 570 -18.80 -31.21 -8.58
N GLY A 571 -17.66 -30.91 -7.96
CA GLY A 571 -16.75 -29.89 -8.48
C GLY A 571 -15.50 -29.71 -7.65
N THR A 572 -14.67 -28.79 -8.12
CA THR A 572 -13.46 -28.35 -7.44
C THR A 572 -13.45 -26.83 -7.34
N PHE A 573 -12.73 -26.32 -6.35
CA PHE A 573 -12.54 -24.88 -6.17
C PHE A 573 -11.13 -24.60 -5.64
N GLN A 574 -10.63 -23.38 -5.82
CA GLN A 574 -9.36 -22.96 -5.25
C GLN A 574 -9.46 -21.50 -4.79
N CYS A 575 -9.03 -21.23 -3.56
CA CYS A 575 -8.80 -19.86 -3.10
C CYS A 575 -7.35 -19.70 -2.67
N ASN A 576 -6.66 -18.72 -3.27
CA ASN A 576 -5.25 -18.46 -2.99
C ASN A 576 -5.04 -17.80 -1.62
N GLY A 577 -3.80 -17.82 -1.13
CA GLY A 577 -3.42 -17.19 0.12
C GLY A 577 -3.42 -15.65 0.09
N GLN A 578 -3.21 -15.02 1.24
CA GLN A 578 -3.39 -13.58 1.44
C GLN A 578 -2.38 -13.01 2.44
N GLU A 579 -1.62 -11.99 2.03
CA GLU A 579 -0.64 -11.29 2.90
C GLU A 579 -1.33 -10.43 3.97
N GLN A 580 -0.84 -10.48 5.21
CA GLN A 580 -1.40 -9.75 6.35
C GLN A 580 -1.29 -8.24 6.12
N PHE A 581 -0.19 -7.76 5.54
CA PHE A 581 0.08 -6.34 5.25
C PHE A 581 -0.07 -5.44 6.49
N TYR A 582 0.47 -5.87 7.63
CA TYR A 582 0.65 -4.99 8.80
C TYR A 582 1.60 -3.83 8.43
N LEU A 583 1.26 -2.60 8.81
CA LEU A 583 1.98 -1.41 8.31
C LEU A 583 3.36 -1.26 8.99
N GLU A 584 3.45 -1.59 10.27
CA GLU A 584 4.74 -1.92 10.90
C GLU A 584 5.11 -3.35 10.49
N GLY A 585 6.26 -3.55 9.84
CA GLY A 585 6.79 -4.89 9.51
C GLY A 585 7.17 -5.72 10.74
N GLN A 586 7.85 -6.84 10.51
CA GLN A 586 8.48 -7.60 11.58
C GLN A 586 9.66 -6.83 12.16
N ILE A 587 9.69 -6.67 13.49
CA ILE A 587 10.76 -5.98 14.19
C ILE A 587 10.96 -6.54 15.61
N SER A 588 12.23 -6.68 16.00
CA SER A 588 12.67 -7.07 17.35
C SER A 588 13.92 -6.29 17.73
N TYR A 589 14.01 -5.88 18.99
CA TYR A 589 15.17 -5.18 19.55
C TYR A 589 15.63 -5.87 20.82
N ALA A 590 16.71 -6.63 20.72
CA ALA A 590 17.27 -7.41 21.81
C ALA A 590 18.49 -6.70 22.44
N VAL A 591 18.54 -6.67 23.76
CA VAL A 591 19.59 -6.01 24.56
C VAL A 591 20.13 -7.00 25.59
N PRO A 592 21.43 -7.33 25.57
CA PRO A 592 22.00 -8.21 26.58
C PRO A 592 21.99 -7.53 27.95
N LYS A 593 21.83 -8.33 28.99
CA LYS A 593 21.76 -7.90 30.40
C LYS A 593 22.72 -8.74 31.24
N GLU A 594 22.89 -8.32 32.49
CA GLU A 594 23.75 -9.00 33.46
C GLU A 594 23.37 -10.48 33.63
N TYR A 595 24.33 -11.27 34.11
CA TYR A 595 24.16 -12.72 34.37
C TYR A 595 23.72 -13.55 33.16
N GLY A 596 23.90 -13.04 31.93
CA GLY A 596 23.48 -13.70 30.69
C GLY A 596 21.97 -13.65 30.44
N ALA A 597 21.29 -12.63 30.94
CA ALA A 597 19.91 -12.33 30.59
C ALA A 597 19.81 -11.49 29.30
N VAL A 598 18.61 -11.39 28.73
CA VAL A 598 18.30 -10.55 27.58
C VAL A 598 16.93 -9.88 27.77
N HIS A 599 16.84 -8.59 27.47
CA HIS A 599 15.55 -7.89 27.32
C HIS A 599 15.26 -7.69 25.84
N ILE A 600 14.05 -8.01 25.41
CA ILE A 600 13.63 -7.98 24.01
C ILE A 600 12.34 -7.18 23.93
N TRP A 601 12.41 -6.00 23.31
CA TRP A 601 11.19 -5.41 22.78
C TRP A 601 10.83 -6.15 21.49
N CYS A 602 9.60 -6.64 21.38
CA CYS A 602 9.17 -7.44 20.24
C CYS A 602 7.78 -6.99 19.74
N SER A 603 7.66 -6.80 18.42
CA SER A 603 6.37 -6.61 17.76
C SER A 603 5.67 -7.97 17.60
N THR A 604 5.10 -8.51 18.68
CA THR A 604 4.47 -9.85 18.73
C THR A 604 3.10 -9.82 19.42
N GLN A 605 2.20 -10.69 18.98
CA GLN A 605 0.92 -10.98 19.64
C GLN A 605 1.06 -11.98 20.80
N HIS A 606 2.23 -12.63 20.96
CA HIS A 606 2.43 -13.73 21.92
C HIS A 606 3.78 -13.63 22.67
N PRO A 607 3.96 -12.63 23.57
CA PRO A 607 5.23 -12.38 24.25
C PRO A 607 5.80 -13.59 25.00
N SER A 608 4.95 -14.41 25.62
CA SER A 608 5.38 -15.63 26.33
C SER A 608 5.93 -16.71 25.40
N GLU A 609 5.41 -16.89 24.18
CA GLU A 609 6.02 -17.82 23.22
C GLU A 609 7.38 -17.31 22.74
N MET A 610 7.51 -16.01 22.47
CA MET A 610 8.80 -15.41 22.12
C MET A 610 9.82 -15.60 23.26
N GLN A 611 9.38 -15.49 24.53
CA GLN A 611 10.21 -15.74 25.70
C GLN A 611 10.74 -17.18 25.73
N GLN A 612 9.86 -18.18 25.53
CA GLN A 612 10.26 -19.59 25.55
C GLN A 612 11.15 -19.96 24.36
N LEU A 613 10.82 -19.50 23.14
CA LEU A 613 11.59 -19.82 21.94
C LEU A 613 12.99 -19.19 21.97
N VAL A 614 13.13 -17.96 22.47
CA VAL A 614 14.45 -17.34 22.66
C VAL A 614 15.22 -18.03 23.79
N ALA A 615 14.57 -18.38 24.90
CA ALA A 615 15.21 -19.09 26.01
C ALA A 615 15.79 -20.43 25.54
N HIS A 616 15.01 -21.19 24.76
CA HIS A 616 15.45 -22.41 24.10
C HIS A 616 16.62 -22.15 23.12
N CYS A 617 16.50 -21.15 22.25
CA CYS A 617 17.52 -20.81 21.25
C CYS A 617 18.87 -20.37 21.87
N LEU A 618 18.84 -19.72 23.03
CA LEU A 618 20.02 -19.33 23.80
C LEU A 618 20.54 -20.40 24.78
N GLY A 619 19.79 -21.49 25.01
CA GLY A 619 20.12 -22.51 26.00
C GLY A 619 20.01 -22.02 27.46
N VAL A 620 19.10 -21.08 27.75
CA VAL A 620 18.89 -20.48 29.08
C VAL A 620 17.49 -20.76 29.63
N GLY A 621 17.31 -20.61 30.94
CA GLY A 621 15.97 -20.65 31.55
C GLY A 621 15.16 -19.40 31.20
N ALA A 622 13.85 -19.54 30.99
CA ALA A 622 12.96 -18.47 30.55
C ALA A 622 12.96 -17.21 31.46
N HIS A 623 13.29 -17.36 32.75
CA HIS A 623 13.47 -16.23 33.67
C HIS A 623 14.63 -15.28 33.32
N LYS A 624 15.55 -15.71 32.43
CA LYS A 624 16.62 -14.87 31.87
C LYS A 624 16.19 -14.12 30.61
N VAL A 625 15.01 -14.41 30.06
CA VAL A 625 14.48 -13.74 28.88
C VAL A 625 13.30 -12.88 29.31
N HIS A 626 13.38 -11.58 29.06
CA HIS A 626 12.28 -10.64 29.26
C HIS A 626 11.78 -10.21 27.87
N VAL A 627 10.47 -10.33 27.62
CA VAL A 627 9.83 -9.82 26.40
C VAL A 627 8.81 -8.74 26.76
N GLU A 628 8.97 -7.57 26.16
CA GLU A 628 8.02 -6.44 26.26
C GLU A 628 7.38 -6.15 24.89
N CYS A 629 6.06 -6.05 24.86
CA CYS A 629 5.30 -5.55 23.71
C CYS A 629 4.37 -4.41 24.15
N ARG A 630 4.70 -3.17 23.80
CA ARG A 630 3.88 -2.01 24.17
C ARG A 630 2.63 -1.85 23.30
N ARG A 631 2.78 -2.02 21.98
CA ARG A 631 1.74 -2.11 20.93
C ARG A 631 2.39 -2.46 19.58
N MET A 632 1.59 -2.80 18.58
CA MET A 632 2.03 -3.10 17.19
C MET A 632 1.29 -2.25 16.14
N GLY A 633 1.94 -1.94 15.03
CA GLY A 633 1.34 -1.34 13.83
C GLY A 633 0.48 -2.31 13.00
N GLY A 634 -0.33 -3.13 13.67
CA GLY A 634 -1.06 -4.28 13.12
C GLY A 634 -0.27 -5.59 13.27
N GLY A 635 -1.01 -6.72 13.27
CA GLY A 635 -0.46 -8.08 13.35
C GLY A 635 -1.34 -9.13 12.66
N PHE A 636 -2.65 -9.10 12.92
CA PHE A 636 -3.67 -9.87 12.19
C PHE A 636 -3.50 -11.41 12.20
N GLY A 637 -2.65 -11.97 13.05
CA GLY A 637 -2.24 -13.39 13.06
C GLY A 637 -0.81 -13.60 12.55
N GLY A 638 -0.31 -12.76 11.65
CA GLY A 638 1.07 -12.86 11.12
C GLY A 638 2.16 -12.47 12.13
N LYS A 639 1.77 -11.99 13.32
CA LYS A 639 2.67 -11.74 14.46
C LYS A 639 2.35 -12.62 15.66
N GLU A 640 1.60 -13.70 15.45
CA GLU A 640 1.30 -14.72 16.47
C GLU A 640 2.54 -15.55 16.77
N SER A 641 3.04 -16.29 15.78
CA SER A 641 4.27 -17.11 15.87
C SER A 641 5.47 -16.52 15.12
N GLN A 642 5.28 -15.93 13.93
CA GLN A 642 6.39 -15.59 13.01
C GLN A 642 7.37 -14.54 13.52
N SER A 643 6.98 -13.75 14.54
CA SER A 643 7.91 -12.85 15.23
C SER A 643 9.10 -13.58 15.89
N ALA A 644 8.98 -14.90 16.13
CA ALA A 644 9.98 -15.70 16.82
C ALA A 644 11.33 -15.76 16.10
N LEU A 645 11.35 -15.85 14.77
CA LEU A 645 12.59 -15.88 13.99
C LEU A 645 13.45 -14.65 14.29
N TYR A 646 12.83 -13.47 14.27
CA TYR A 646 13.51 -12.19 14.46
C TYR A 646 13.89 -11.96 15.93
N ALA A 647 13.04 -12.36 16.87
CA ALA A 647 13.36 -12.33 18.30
C ALA A 647 14.56 -13.23 18.63
N CYS A 648 14.61 -14.46 18.09
CA CYS A 648 15.71 -15.39 18.26
C CYS A 648 17.01 -14.88 17.62
N VAL A 649 16.98 -14.46 16.34
CA VAL A 649 18.17 -13.93 15.65
C VAL A 649 18.73 -12.71 16.36
N ALA A 650 17.89 -11.73 16.69
CA ALA A 650 18.33 -10.52 17.39
C ALA A 650 18.98 -10.86 18.73
N SER A 651 18.40 -11.81 19.47
CA SER A 651 18.92 -12.23 20.78
C SER A 651 20.22 -13.03 20.69
N VAL A 652 20.34 -13.95 19.73
CA VAL A 652 21.59 -14.70 19.48
C VAL A 652 22.71 -13.74 19.08
N ALA A 653 22.42 -12.77 18.21
CA ALA A 653 23.38 -11.75 17.84
C ALA A 653 23.74 -10.84 19.03
N ALA A 654 22.75 -10.43 19.84
CA ALA A 654 22.97 -9.55 20.99
C ALA A 654 23.85 -10.19 22.07
N VAL A 655 23.63 -11.49 22.34
CA VAL A 655 24.46 -12.28 23.26
C VAL A 655 25.85 -12.55 22.68
N LYS A 656 25.98 -12.87 21.38
CA LYS A 656 27.29 -13.13 20.75
C LYS A 656 28.16 -11.86 20.61
N LEU A 657 27.55 -10.71 20.32
CA LEU A 657 28.25 -9.45 20.09
C LEU A 657 28.35 -8.57 21.36
N GLN A 658 27.70 -8.98 22.46
CA GLN A 658 27.59 -8.22 23.72
C GLN A 658 27.13 -6.77 23.52
N ARG A 659 26.23 -6.56 22.55
CA ARG A 659 25.72 -5.25 22.10
C ARG A 659 24.21 -5.33 21.84
N PRO A 660 23.47 -4.21 21.95
CA PRO A 660 22.08 -4.14 21.49
C PRO A 660 21.96 -4.47 19.99
N ILE A 661 20.94 -5.24 19.60
CA ILE A 661 20.69 -5.61 18.20
C ILE A 661 19.25 -5.33 17.82
N LYS A 662 19.06 -4.45 16.84
CA LYS A 662 17.76 -4.12 16.24
C LYS A 662 17.67 -4.77 14.87
N LEU A 663 16.73 -5.69 14.74
CA LEU A 663 16.40 -6.39 13.51
C LEU A 663 15.00 -5.96 13.08
N ARG A 664 14.92 -5.24 11.96
CA ARG A 664 13.71 -4.87 11.25
C ARG A 664 13.82 -5.44 9.84
N LEU A 665 12.78 -6.09 9.34
CA LEU A 665 12.73 -6.45 7.92
C LEU A 665 12.27 -5.28 7.05
N ASP A 666 12.76 -5.27 5.82
CA ASP A 666 12.15 -4.50 4.74
C ASP A 666 10.95 -5.27 4.16
N ARG A 667 10.02 -4.55 3.52
CA ARG A 667 8.67 -5.05 3.18
C ARG A 667 8.67 -6.32 2.32
N ASP A 668 9.65 -6.45 1.45
CA ASP A 668 9.87 -7.56 0.53
C ASP A 668 10.43 -8.80 1.25
N ASP A 669 11.45 -8.67 2.10
CA ASP A 669 11.89 -9.76 2.99
C ASP A 669 10.75 -10.23 3.92
N ASP A 670 9.91 -9.30 4.42
CA ASP A 670 8.74 -9.62 5.26
C ASP A 670 7.79 -10.61 4.53
N PHE A 671 7.35 -10.27 3.32
CA PHE A 671 6.50 -11.17 2.50
C PHE A 671 7.22 -12.45 2.04
N MET A 672 8.53 -12.39 1.77
CA MET A 672 9.31 -13.56 1.36
C MET A 672 9.54 -14.57 2.48
N ILE A 673 9.46 -14.16 3.76
CA ILE A 673 9.84 -15.01 4.90
C ILE A 673 8.64 -15.38 5.78
N THR A 674 7.73 -14.46 6.13
CA THR A 674 6.73 -14.72 7.19
C THR A 674 5.57 -15.63 6.80
N GLY A 675 5.36 -15.84 5.51
CA GLY A 675 4.19 -16.58 5.01
C GLY A 675 2.86 -15.89 5.30
N LYS A 676 1.80 -16.43 4.71
CA LYS A 676 0.51 -15.74 4.50
C LYS A 676 -0.66 -16.53 5.07
N ARG A 677 -1.89 -16.05 4.85
CA ARG A 677 -3.10 -16.89 4.97
C ARG A 677 -2.91 -18.13 4.08
N HIS A 678 -3.17 -19.31 4.64
CA HIS A 678 -3.23 -20.57 3.89
C HIS A 678 -4.18 -20.50 2.69
N GLY A 679 -3.66 -20.77 1.49
CA GLY A 679 -4.49 -21.10 0.32
C GLY A 679 -5.10 -22.49 0.46
N PHE A 680 -6.28 -22.70 -0.12
CA PHE A 680 -7.04 -23.96 -0.07
C PHE A 680 -7.41 -24.39 -1.48
N TYR A 681 -7.34 -25.70 -1.72
CA TYR A 681 -7.93 -26.39 -2.86
C TYR A 681 -8.99 -27.35 -2.32
N TYR A 682 -10.15 -27.39 -2.96
CA TYR A 682 -11.32 -28.14 -2.51
C TYR A 682 -11.77 -29.12 -3.59
N GLU A 683 -12.18 -30.31 -3.16
CA GLU A 683 -13.02 -31.23 -3.90
C GLU A 683 -14.31 -31.38 -3.07
N TYR A 684 -15.47 -31.21 -3.71
CA TYR A 684 -16.77 -31.32 -3.05
C TYR A 684 -17.72 -32.21 -3.85
N ASP A 685 -18.53 -32.98 -3.13
CA ASP A 685 -19.56 -33.86 -3.68
C ASP A 685 -20.83 -33.67 -2.86
N ILE A 686 -21.76 -32.92 -3.44
CA ILE A 686 -22.93 -32.38 -2.75
C ILE A 686 -24.19 -32.95 -3.38
N GLY A 687 -24.91 -33.74 -2.61
CA GLY A 687 -26.34 -33.96 -2.83
C GLY A 687 -27.06 -32.73 -2.33
N TYR A 688 -28.05 -32.25 -3.07
CA TYR A 688 -29.09 -31.42 -2.48
C TYR A 688 -30.36 -32.25 -2.64
N ASP A 689 -30.64 -33.10 -1.65
CA ASP A 689 -30.79 -32.78 -0.21
C ASP A 689 -29.83 -33.48 0.82
N ASP A 690 -28.50 -33.43 0.58
CA ASP A 690 -27.35 -33.26 1.55
C ASP A 690 -26.04 -34.08 1.24
N GLU A 691 -24.90 -33.79 1.92
CA GLU A 691 -23.51 -33.78 1.34
C GLU A 691 -22.36 -34.51 2.12
N GLU A 692 -21.17 -34.69 1.49
CA GLU A 692 -19.87 -34.97 2.17
C GLU A 692 -18.71 -34.01 1.72
N MET A 693 -17.82 -33.64 2.64
CA MET A 693 -16.57 -32.88 2.36
C MET A 693 -15.37 -33.46 3.13
N SER A 694 -14.15 -33.41 2.55
CA SER A 694 -12.89 -33.82 3.19
C SER A 694 -11.80 -32.74 3.10
N ALA A 695 -10.86 -32.71 4.05
CA ALA A 695 -9.82 -31.67 4.14
C ALA A 695 -8.43 -32.23 4.50
N LEU A 696 -7.39 -31.82 3.77
CA LEU A 696 -6.00 -32.22 3.97
C LEU A 696 -5.09 -30.99 4.10
N CYS A 697 -4.16 -31.02 5.06
CA CYS A 697 -3.12 -29.99 5.21
C CYS A 697 -1.83 -30.46 4.52
N GLY A 698 -1.63 -30.02 3.27
CA GLY A 698 -0.48 -30.40 2.44
C GLY A 698 0.80 -29.64 2.77
N ARG A 699 1.93 -30.34 2.80
CA ARG A 699 3.29 -29.81 2.89
C ARG A 699 3.73 -29.34 1.50
N THR A 700 4.14 -28.08 1.39
CA THR A 700 4.75 -27.54 0.17
C THR A 700 6.12 -26.92 0.48
N ASN A 701 6.97 -26.81 -0.53
CA ASN A 701 8.24 -26.09 -0.54
C ASN A 701 8.02 -24.57 -0.76
N THR A 702 7.10 -23.99 0.01
CA THR A 702 6.81 -22.55 0.04
C THR A 702 6.98 -22.01 1.46
N GLN A 703 6.77 -20.71 1.69
CA GLN A 703 6.80 -20.13 3.03
C GLN A 703 5.82 -20.85 3.97
N SER A 704 6.23 -21.03 5.23
CA SER A 704 5.34 -21.58 6.26
C SER A 704 4.17 -20.62 6.50
N ASN A 705 3.00 -20.96 5.97
CA ASN A 705 1.78 -20.18 6.14
C ASN A 705 1.34 -20.19 7.61
N THR A 706 0.66 -19.13 8.03
CA THR A 706 0.39 -18.89 9.46
C THR A 706 -1.04 -18.40 9.69
N ALA A 707 -1.31 -17.92 10.90
CA ALA A 707 -2.57 -17.32 11.28
C ALA A 707 -2.85 -16.05 10.44
N PHE A 708 -4.11 -15.92 10.06
CA PHE A 708 -4.70 -14.68 9.55
C PHE A 708 -6.11 -14.59 10.15
N ARG A 709 -6.54 -13.40 10.62
CA ARG A 709 -7.90 -13.09 11.08
C ARG A 709 -8.98 -13.93 10.37
N GLY A 710 -9.68 -14.74 11.17
CA GLY A 710 -10.65 -15.74 10.74
C GLY A 710 -10.15 -17.20 10.75
N PHE A 711 -8.83 -17.43 10.78
CA PHE A 711 -8.17 -18.72 11.05
C PHE A 711 -8.81 -19.94 10.32
N GLY A 712 -8.80 -19.92 8.98
CA GLY A 712 -9.41 -20.98 8.16
C GLY A 712 -10.93 -20.85 7.97
N GLY A 713 -11.65 -20.22 8.91
CA GLY A 713 -13.09 -19.99 8.82
C GLY A 713 -13.55 -19.31 7.53
N PRO A 714 -12.92 -18.20 7.07
CA PRO A 714 -13.26 -17.56 5.79
C PRO A 714 -13.05 -18.46 4.57
N GLN A 715 -12.09 -19.39 4.63
CA GLN A 715 -11.84 -20.35 3.56
C GLN A 715 -12.98 -21.41 3.53
N GLY A 716 -13.27 -22.04 4.67
CA GLY A 716 -14.38 -23.00 4.79
C GLY A 716 -15.76 -22.41 4.47
N ALA A 717 -16.02 -21.16 4.86
CA ALA A 717 -17.27 -20.47 4.53
C ALA A 717 -17.40 -20.17 3.02
N LEU A 718 -16.29 -19.80 2.35
CA LEU A 718 -16.31 -19.40 0.94
C LEU A 718 -16.74 -20.55 0.02
N VAL A 719 -16.28 -21.79 0.25
CA VAL A 719 -16.67 -22.92 -0.61
C VAL A 719 -18.16 -23.27 -0.44
N MET A 720 -18.71 -23.21 0.78
CA MET A 720 -20.14 -23.43 1.02
C MET A 720 -21.02 -22.34 0.40
N GLU A 721 -20.57 -21.08 0.45
CA GLU A 721 -21.29 -19.96 -0.19
C GLU A 721 -21.27 -20.06 -1.72
N VAL A 722 -20.15 -20.52 -2.31
CA VAL A 722 -20.05 -20.83 -3.75
C VAL A 722 -20.96 -22.01 -4.13
N ALA A 723 -21.07 -23.02 -3.28
CA ALA A 723 -22.01 -24.14 -3.46
C ALA A 723 -23.47 -23.66 -3.42
N LEU A 724 -23.87 -22.92 -2.39
CA LEU A 724 -25.24 -22.40 -2.21
C LEU A 724 -25.66 -21.46 -3.35
N ASP A 725 -24.79 -20.55 -3.80
CA ASP A 725 -25.04 -19.71 -4.99
C ASP A 725 -25.10 -20.54 -6.29
N THR A 726 -24.47 -21.71 -6.35
CA THR A 726 -24.55 -22.63 -7.50
C THR A 726 -25.87 -23.40 -7.50
N ILE A 727 -26.28 -23.91 -6.33
CA ILE A 727 -27.58 -24.58 -6.13
C ILE A 727 -28.73 -23.60 -6.43
N ALA A 728 -28.68 -22.38 -5.91
CA ALA A 728 -29.70 -21.35 -6.17
C ALA A 728 -29.84 -21.04 -7.67
N ARG A 729 -28.73 -20.86 -8.39
CA ARG A 729 -28.74 -20.66 -9.85
C ARG A 729 -29.31 -21.86 -10.61
N ARG A 730 -28.96 -23.09 -10.23
CA ARG A 730 -29.50 -24.33 -10.84
C ARG A 730 -31.01 -24.49 -10.59
N LEU A 731 -31.51 -24.07 -9.42
CA LEU A 731 -32.92 -24.12 -9.05
C LEU A 731 -33.75 -22.91 -9.53
N GLY A 732 -33.12 -21.90 -10.15
CA GLY A 732 -33.80 -20.66 -10.54
C GLY A 732 -34.31 -19.81 -9.36
N LYS A 733 -33.79 -20.03 -8.15
CA LYS A 733 -34.21 -19.37 -6.91
C LYS A 733 -33.31 -18.18 -6.57
N ASP A 734 -33.81 -17.24 -5.76
CA ASP A 734 -32.93 -16.23 -5.19
C ASP A 734 -31.99 -16.88 -4.14
N PRO A 735 -30.68 -16.59 -4.16
CA PRO A 735 -29.74 -17.22 -3.24
C PRO A 735 -29.97 -16.92 -1.75
N LEU A 736 -30.70 -15.86 -1.40
CA LEU A 736 -31.06 -15.59 0.00
C LEU A 736 -32.11 -16.58 0.52
N ASP A 737 -33.04 -17.02 -0.32
CA ASP A 737 -34.08 -17.99 0.06
C ASP A 737 -33.49 -19.40 0.25
N VAL A 738 -32.51 -19.77 -0.60
CA VAL A 738 -31.76 -21.04 -0.47
C VAL A 738 -30.86 -21.06 0.77
N ARG A 739 -30.35 -19.90 1.19
CA ARG A 739 -29.64 -19.77 2.48
C ARG A 739 -30.61 -19.93 3.66
N ARG A 740 -31.74 -19.22 3.67
CA ARG A 740 -32.72 -19.22 4.78
C ARG A 740 -33.26 -20.60 5.13
N ILE A 741 -33.61 -21.43 4.15
CA ILE A 741 -34.08 -22.80 4.41
C ILE A 741 -33.01 -23.72 5.02
N ASN A 742 -31.73 -23.31 5.00
CA ASN A 742 -30.57 -24.06 5.49
C ASN A 742 -29.93 -23.43 6.74
N PHE A 743 -30.57 -22.46 7.38
CA PHE A 743 -30.13 -21.97 8.69
C PHE A 743 -30.33 -23.04 9.78
N TYR A 744 -29.47 -23.04 10.78
CA TYR A 744 -29.76 -23.72 12.05
C TYR A 744 -31.09 -23.22 12.61
N GLY A 745 -31.93 -24.11 13.13
CA GLY A 745 -33.15 -23.72 13.83
C GLY A 745 -32.86 -23.16 15.23
N LYS A 746 -33.90 -22.96 16.04
CA LYS A 746 -33.76 -22.52 17.43
C LYS A 746 -33.90 -23.72 18.39
N GLU A 747 -34.99 -24.47 18.25
CA GLU A 747 -35.26 -25.67 19.05
C GLU A 747 -34.78 -26.96 18.35
N ASP A 748 -34.99 -27.05 17.03
CA ASP A 748 -34.65 -28.17 16.16
C ASP A 748 -33.54 -27.81 15.16
N ARG A 749 -32.90 -28.82 14.56
CA ARG A 749 -31.74 -28.71 13.64
C ARG A 749 -30.76 -27.59 14.08
N ASN A 750 -30.38 -27.61 15.36
CA ASN A 750 -29.56 -26.59 16.02
C ASN A 750 -28.20 -27.13 16.51
N VAL A 751 -27.90 -28.42 16.33
CA VAL A 751 -26.60 -29.02 16.68
C VAL A 751 -25.65 -28.97 15.48
N THR A 752 -24.40 -28.57 15.71
CA THR A 752 -23.36 -28.52 14.65
C THR A 752 -22.81 -29.91 14.30
N PRO A 753 -22.06 -30.07 13.19
CA PRO A 753 -21.31 -31.30 12.89
C PRO A 753 -20.19 -31.67 13.86
N TYR A 754 -20.01 -30.91 14.95
CA TYR A 754 -19.08 -31.16 16.05
C TYR A 754 -19.82 -31.17 17.41
N ASP A 755 -21.08 -31.63 17.38
CA ASP A 755 -21.97 -31.90 18.53
C ASP A 755 -22.20 -30.74 19.51
N GLN A 756 -21.96 -29.50 19.07
CA GLN A 756 -22.27 -28.30 19.85
C GLN A 756 -23.65 -27.76 19.47
N THR A 757 -24.56 -27.63 20.45
CA THR A 757 -25.83 -26.93 20.28
C THR A 757 -25.60 -25.42 20.08
N VAL A 758 -26.20 -24.86 19.04
CA VAL A 758 -26.24 -23.41 18.76
C VAL A 758 -27.36 -22.78 19.58
N VAL A 759 -27.01 -22.28 20.77
CA VAL A 759 -27.88 -21.42 21.59
C VAL A 759 -27.88 -19.97 21.07
N ASP A 760 -28.83 -19.15 21.53
CA ASP A 760 -28.96 -17.71 21.22
C ASP A 760 -28.89 -17.38 19.71
N ASN A 761 -29.53 -18.23 18.90
CA ASN A 761 -29.45 -18.17 17.44
C ASN A 761 -30.27 -17.01 16.82
N VAL A 762 -29.69 -15.82 16.81
CA VAL A 762 -30.25 -14.57 16.25
C VAL A 762 -30.09 -14.41 14.73
N ILE A 763 -29.65 -15.45 14.01
CA ILE A 763 -29.39 -15.35 12.55
C ILE A 763 -30.65 -14.99 11.74
N HIS A 764 -31.82 -15.43 12.20
CA HIS A 764 -33.11 -15.22 11.54
C HIS A 764 -33.52 -13.75 11.61
N GLU A 765 -33.44 -13.16 12.80
CA GLU A 765 -33.72 -11.74 13.06
C GLU A 765 -32.76 -10.84 12.30
N LEU A 766 -31.44 -11.06 12.44
CA LEU A 766 -30.41 -10.23 11.79
C LEU A 766 -30.51 -10.24 10.26
N VAL A 767 -30.84 -11.38 9.65
CA VAL A 767 -31.02 -11.50 8.19
C VAL A 767 -32.36 -10.93 7.72
N ALA A 768 -33.40 -10.89 8.56
CA ALA A 768 -34.65 -10.18 8.26
C ALA A 768 -34.45 -8.66 8.33
N GLU A 769 -33.81 -8.16 9.38
CA GLU A 769 -33.47 -6.74 9.55
C GLU A 769 -32.58 -6.25 8.40
N LEU A 770 -31.51 -6.99 8.06
CA LEU A 770 -30.60 -6.60 6.98
C LEU A 770 -31.25 -6.66 5.59
N GLU A 771 -32.14 -7.64 5.32
CA GLU A 771 -32.88 -7.68 4.06
C GLU A 771 -33.77 -6.44 3.88
N ALA A 772 -34.47 -6.03 4.95
CA ALA A 772 -35.35 -4.88 4.95
C ALA A 772 -34.58 -3.55 4.87
N THR A 773 -33.65 -3.31 5.81
CA THR A 773 -32.88 -2.05 5.92
C THR A 773 -31.96 -1.80 4.74
N SER A 774 -31.50 -2.85 4.04
CA SER A 774 -30.71 -2.71 2.81
C SER A 774 -31.55 -2.69 1.52
N GLU A 775 -32.89 -2.71 1.60
CA GLU A 775 -33.82 -2.81 0.46
C GLU A 775 -33.50 -3.96 -0.51
N TYR A 776 -33.01 -5.11 0.00
CA TYR A 776 -32.34 -6.13 -0.82
C TYR A 776 -33.17 -6.57 -2.03
N ARG A 777 -34.46 -6.89 -1.86
CA ARG A 777 -35.32 -7.39 -2.94
C ARG A 777 -35.59 -6.33 -4.01
N GLN A 778 -35.83 -5.09 -3.61
CA GLN A 778 -36.02 -3.94 -4.51
C GLN A 778 -34.76 -3.69 -5.34
N ARG A 779 -33.59 -3.70 -4.71
CA ARG A 779 -32.31 -3.50 -5.40
C ARG A 779 -31.91 -4.70 -6.27
N ARG A 780 -32.29 -5.93 -5.91
CA ARG A 780 -32.13 -7.13 -6.76
C ARG A 780 -32.97 -7.03 -8.05
N GLU A 781 -34.16 -6.45 -7.99
CA GLU A 781 -34.99 -6.15 -9.16
C GLU A 781 -34.34 -5.07 -10.04
N GLN A 782 -33.96 -3.92 -9.47
CA GLN A 782 -33.25 -2.84 -10.17
C GLN A 782 -31.96 -3.33 -10.86
N VAL A 783 -31.20 -4.21 -10.20
CA VAL A 783 -29.99 -4.84 -10.77
C VAL A 783 -30.33 -5.75 -11.97
N ARG A 784 -31.41 -6.53 -11.90
CA ARG A 784 -31.86 -7.36 -13.03
C ARG A 784 -32.31 -6.50 -14.22
N GLN A 785 -33.02 -5.41 -13.97
CA GLN A 785 -33.44 -4.46 -15.02
C GLN A 785 -32.24 -3.78 -15.69
N PHE A 786 -31.28 -3.26 -14.90
CA PHE A 786 -30.03 -2.69 -15.43
C PHE A 786 -29.22 -3.71 -16.25
N ASN A 787 -29.12 -4.96 -15.78
CA ASN A 787 -28.37 -6.03 -16.45
C ASN A 787 -29.03 -6.50 -17.76
N ALA A 788 -30.34 -6.25 -17.94
CA ALA A 788 -31.07 -6.54 -19.18
C ALA A 788 -30.87 -5.43 -20.23
N SER A 789 -30.74 -4.16 -19.82
CA SER A 789 -30.57 -3.03 -20.75
C SER A 789 -29.11 -2.69 -21.07
N SER A 790 -28.16 -2.96 -20.18
CA SER A 790 -26.73 -2.69 -20.43
C SER A 790 -26.02 -3.91 -21.01
N PRO A 791 -25.47 -3.87 -22.24
CA PRO A 791 -24.75 -5.01 -22.81
C PRO A 791 -23.38 -5.24 -22.12
N VAL A 792 -22.62 -4.16 -21.90
CA VAL A 792 -21.21 -4.21 -21.44
C VAL A 792 -21.08 -4.21 -19.91
N LEU A 793 -21.82 -3.34 -19.20
CA LEU A 793 -21.70 -3.20 -17.75
C LEU A 793 -22.75 -4.06 -17.03
N LYS A 794 -22.33 -4.89 -16.08
CA LYS A 794 -23.22 -5.69 -15.23
C LYS A 794 -23.03 -5.33 -13.75
N LYS A 795 -24.13 -5.28 -13.00
CA LYS A 795 -24.16 -5.11 -11.55
C LYS A 795 -24.47 -6.44 -10.86
N GLY A 796 -23.96 -6.61 -9.65
CA GLY A 796 -24.24 -7.75 -8.78
C GLY A 796 -24.71 -7.28 -7.40
N LEU A 797 -25.52 -8.10 -6.72
CA LEU A 797 -25.94 -7.89 -5.34
C LEU A 797 -26.21 -9.25 -4.69
N ALA A 798 -25.61 -9.47 -3.52
CA ALA A 798 -25.69 -10.69 -2.71
C ALA A 798 -25.83 -10.33 -1.23
N LEU A 799 -26.33 -11.26 -0.41
CA LEU A 799 -26.44 -11.15 1.05
C LEU A 799 -26.03 -12.49 1.64
N THR A 800 -24.92 -12.49 2.39
CA THR A 800 -24.31 -13.67 3.01
C THR A 800 -24.31 -13.51 4.53
N PRO A 801 -24.92 -14.44 5.30
CA PRO A 801 -24.79 -14.48 6.74
C PRO A 801 -23.53 -15.24 7.16
N VAL A 802 -23.16 -15.17 8.45
CA VAL A 802 -22.02 -15.92 8.99
C VAL A 802 -22.24 -16.33 10.45
N LYS A 803 -21.94 -17.59 10.77
CA LYS A 803 -21.73 -18.09 12.15
C LYS A 803 -20.23 -18.25 12.35
N PHE A 804 -19.65 -17.56 13.34
CA PHE A 804 -18.22 -17.66 13.65
C PHE A 804 -18.03 -18.11 15.11
N GLY A 805 -17.21 -19.15 15.34
CA GLY A 805 -16.91 -19.65 16.69
C GLY A 805 -15.87 -18.79 17.39
N ILE A 806 -16.07 -18.52 18.69
CA ILE A 806 -15.18 -17.67 19.50
C ILE A 806 -14.60 -18.50 20.65
N SER A 807 -13.34 -18.92 20.49
CA SER A 807 -12.47 -19.54 21.50
C SER A 807 -11.17 -19.99 20.82
N PHE A 808 -10.13 -20.29 21.59
CA PHE A 808 -9.04 -21.15 21.10
C PHE A 808 -9.50 -22.61 21.07
N ASN A 809 -9.31 -23.29 19.93
CA ASN A 809 -9.59 -24.72 19.76
C ASN A 809 -8.77 -25.61 20.71
N VAL A 810 -7.63 -25.11 21.22
CA VAL A 810 -6.86 -25.73 22.30
C VAL A 810 -7.36 -25.15 23.63
N PRO A 811 -8.05 -25.91 24.50
CA PRO A 811 -8.70 -25.35 25.68
C PRO A 811 -7.78 -24.56 26.59
N ALA A 812 -6.52 -25.00 26.73
CA ALA A 812 -5.50 -24.38 27.58
C ALA A 812 -5.09 -22.95 27.16
N PHE A 813 -5.38 -22.48 25.94
CA PHE A 813 -5.14 -21.09 25.54
C PHE A 813 -6.30 -20.15 25.87
N ASN A 814 -7.43 -20.65 26.39
CA ASN A 814 -8.53 -19.82 26.89
C ASN A 814 -8.26 -19.34 28.34
N GLN A 815 -7.06 -18.81 28.56
CA GLN A 815 -6.62 -18.23 29.84
C GLN A 815 -5.93 -16.88 29.62
N ALA A 816 -6.05 -16.00 30.61
CA ALA A 816 -5.28 -14.76 30.71
C ALA A 816 -5.01 -14.44 32.19
N GLY A 817 -4.11 -13.49 32.43
CA GLY A 817 -3.85 -12.92 33.75
C GLY A 817 -3.65 -11.41 33.63
N ALA A 818 -3.83 -10.72 34.74
CA ALA A 818 -3.52 -9.30 34.88
C ALA A 818 -2.89 -9.00 36.24
N LEU A 819 -2.35 -7.79 36.35
CA LEU A 819 -1.75 -7.23 37.55
C LEU A 819 -2.19 -5.77 37.64
N VAL A 820 -2.89 -5.43 38.72
CA VAL A 820 -3.40 -4.09 38.99
C VAL A 820 -2.67 -3.50 40.21
N HIS A 821 -2.26 -2.24 40.12
CA HIS A 821 -1.62 -1.50 41.20
C HIS A 821 -2.37 -0.19 41.43
N VAL A 822 -2.98 -0.04 42.62
CA VAL A 822 -3.53 1.25 43.06
C VAL A 822 -2.46 2.00 43.86
N TYR A 823 -2.08 3.17 43.40
CA TYR A 823 -1.09 4.03 44.06
C TYR A 823 -1.74 4.91 45.14
N ARG A 824 -0.92 5.48 46.03
CA ARG A 824 -1.38 6.31 47.16
C ARG A 824 -1.97 7.66 46.73
N ASP A 825 -1.83 8.04 45.47
CA ASP A 825 -2.46 9.22 44.86
C ASP A 825 -3.82 8.91 44.19
N GLY A 826 -4.28 7.64 44.27
CA GLY A 826 -5.52 7.18 43.64
C GLY A 826 -5.37 6.78 42.17
N THR A 827 -4.19 6.92 41.57
CA THR A 827 -3.96 6.44 40.20
C THR A 827 -3.76 4.93 40.14
N VAL A 828 -4.16 4.32 39.02
CA VAL A 828 -4.16 2.86 38.85
C VAL A 828 -3.30 2.46 37.66
N LEU A 829 -2.33 1.59 37.88
CA LEU A 829 -1.55 0.95 36.82
C LEU A 829 -2.11 -0.43 36.52
N VAL A 830 -2.24 -0.77 35.24
CA VAL A 830 -2.73 -2.08 34.78
C VAL A 830 -1.72 -2.72 33.83
N ASN A 831 -1.47 -4.01 34.04
CA ASN A 831 -0.76 -4.90 33.14
C ASN A 831 -1.64 -6.13 32.86
N HIS A 832 -1.77 -6.55 31.61
CA HIS A 832 -2.53 -7.74 31.22
C HIS A 832 -1.79 -8.53 30.15
N GLY A 833 -2.11 -9.82 30.00
CA GLY A 833 -1.41 -10.72 29.07
C GLY A 833 -1.62 -10.43 27.58
N GLY A 834 -2.72 -9.77 27.21
CA GLY A 834 -3.02 -9.38 25.83
C GLY A 834 -2.23 -8.16 25.35
N THR A 835 -2.09 -8.02 24.02
CA THR A 835 -1.27 -6.99 23.33
C THR A 835 -2.11 -6.06 22.46
N GLU A 836 -1.83 -4.76 22.47
CA GLU A 836 -2.49 -3.80 21.57
C GLU A 836 -1.94 -3.88 20.14
N MET A 837 -2.81 -3.99 19.14
CA MET A 837 -2.46 -3.94 17.71
C MET A 837 -3.43 -3.08 16.87
N GLY A 838 -4.26 -2.27 17.54
CA GLY A 838 -5.27 -1.38 16.95
C GLY A 838 -6.72 -1.77 17.20
N GLN A 839 -6.96 -2.85 17.95
CA GLN A 839 -8.30 -3.33 18.33
C GLN A 839 -8.88 -2.63 19.57
N GLY A 840 -8.10 -1.73 20.18
CA GLY A 840 -8.49 -0.98 21.39
C GLY A 840 -8.59 -1.87 22.62
N LEU A 841 -7.75 -2.90 22.71
CA LEU A 841 -7.75 -3.82 23.86
C LEU A 841 -7.34 -3.09 25.13
N ASN A 842 -6.28 -2.28 25.07
CA ASN A 842 -5.83 -1.52 26.24
C ASN A 842 -6.91 -0.51 26.67
N THR A 843 -7.64 0.09 25.72
CA THR A 843 -8.78 0.98 26.01
C THR A 843 -9.90 0.22 26.71
N LYS A 844 -10.28 -0.96 26.20
CA LYS A 844 -11.37 -1.78 26.77
C LYS A 844 -11.05 -2.29 28.16
N VAL A 845 -9.83 -2.78 28.40
CA VAL A 845 -9.44 -3.22 29.75
C VAL A 845 -9.34 -2.02 30.71
N ALA A 846 -8.88 -0.86 30.26
CA ALA A 846 -8.94 0.36 31.06
C ALA A 846 -10.38 0.78 31.40
N GLN A 847 -11.34 0.62 30.47
CA GLN A 847 -12.77 0.88 30.69
C GLN A 847 -13.39 -0.10 31.70
N VAL A 848 -13.03 -1.40 31.66
CA VAL A 848 -13.49 -2.38 32.66
C VAL A 848 -12.94 -2.04 34.05
N VAL A 849 -11.63 -1.85 34.18
CA VAL A 849 -11.00 -1.52 35.48
C VAL A 849 -11.51 -0.17 36.02
N ALA A 850 -11.81 0.81 35.15
CA ALA A 850 -12.47 2.06 35.54
C ALA A 850 -13.88 1.81 36.13
N HIS A 851 -14.66 0.94 35.48
CA HIS A 851 -16.02 0.60 35.92
C HIS A 851 -16.03 -0.14 37.26
N GLU A 852 -15.27 -1.24 37.37
CA GLU A 852 -15.26 -2.08 38.58
C GLU A 852 -14.66 -1.37 39.81
N LEU A 853 -13.74 -0.42 39.61
CA LEU A 853 -13.19 0.40 40.70
C LEU A 853 -13.99 1.68 40.98
N GLY A 854 -15.01 2.01 40.17
CA GLY A 854 -15.79 3.25 40.30
C GLY A 854 -14.99 4.53 40.04
N LEU A 855 -14.01 4.48 39.13
CA LEU A 855 -13.07 5.57 38.83
C LEU A 855 -13.29 6.15 37.43
N ASN A 856 -12.96 7.43 37.24
CA ASN A 856 -12.82 8.02 35.91
C ASN A 856 -11.66 7.36 35.16
N LEU A 857 -11.84 7.09 33.86
CA LEU A 857 -10.84 6.46 32.97
C LEU A 857 -9.46 7.14 33.01
N GLU A 858 -9.41 8.46 33.25
CA GLU A 858 -8.18 9.26 33.38
C GLU A 858 -7.23 8.79 34.50
N HIS A 859 -7.75 8.11 35.52
CA HIS A 859 -6.96 7.53 36.61
C HIS A 859 -6.33 6.18 36.24
N ILE A 860 -6.81 5.52 35.18
CA ILE A 860 -6.39 4.16 34.79
C ILE A 860 -5.35 4.20 33.67
N ARG A 861 -4.20 3.58 33.88
CA ARG A 861 -3.10 3.52 32.90
C ARG A 861 -2.65 2.09 32.62
N VAL A 862 -3.08 1.55 31.49
CA VAL A 862 -2.56 0.28 30.94
C VAL A 862 -1.14 0.49 30.37
N THR A 863 -0.18 -0.31 30.83
CA THR A 863 1.22 -0.26 30.36
C THR A 863 1.51 -1.30 29.26
N ALA A 864 2.76 -1.74 29.08
CA ALA A 864 3.09 -2.74 28.06
C ALA A 864 2.68 -4.15 28.49
N THR A 865 2.46 -5.05 27.53
CA THR A 865 2.47 -6.48 27.79
C THR A 865 3.90 -6.90 28.12
N ASP A 866 4.11 -7.57 29.24
CA ASP A 866 5.43 -7.66 29.90
C ASP A 866 5.54 -9.01 30.63
N THR A 867 6.45 -9.87 30.17
CA THR A 867 6.59 -11.24 30.70
C THR A 867 7.19 -11.31 32.11
N THR A 868 7.65 -10.19 32.69
CA THR A 868 8.05 -10.12 34.10
C THR A 868 6.89 -9.83 35.05
N LYS A 869 5.76 -9.33 34.51
CA LYS A 869 4.56 -8.94 35.28
C LYS A 869 3.39 -9.89 35.10
N VAL A 870 3.19 -10.39 33.88
CA VAL A 870 2.21 -11.43 33.57
C VAL A 870 2.92 -12.52 32.78
N ALA A 871 3.16 -13.66 33.42
CA ALA A 871 3.81 -14.82 32.80
C ALA A 871 2.77 -15.75 32.12
N ASN A 872 3.25 -16.62 31.22
CA ASN A 872 2.47 -17.69 30.58
C ASN A 872 1.21 -17.20 29.85
N THR A 873 1.29 -16.00 29.27
CA THR A 873 0.22 -15.34 28.51
C THR A 873 -0.11 -16.10 27.23
N SER A 874 -1.36 -16.50 27.03
CA SER A 874 -1.84 -16.97 25.71
C SER A 874 -1.71 -15.86 24.65
N ALA A 875 -1.66 -16.25 23.37
CA ALA A 875 -1.60 -15.31 22.26
C ALA A 875 -2.80 -14.34 22.24
N THR A 876 -2.57 -13.11 21.75
CA THR A 876 -3.66 -12.19 21.44
C THR A 876 -4.26 -12.54 20.08
N ALA A 877 -5.08 -13.59 20.07
CA ALA A 877 -5.71 -14.16 18.89
C ALA A 877 -7.14 -14.63 19.20
N ALA A 878 -7.69 -15.56 18.43
CA ALA A 878 -9.02 -16.20 18.58
C ALA A 878 -10.25 -15.27 18.77
N SER A 879 -10.08 -13.95 18.55
CA SER A 879 -11.03 -12.87 18.91
C SER A 879 -11.34 -12.71 20.42
N THR A 880 -10.82 -13.58 21.29
CA THR A 880 -11.09 -13.62 22.75
C THR A 880 -10.30 -12.60 23.57
N GLY A 881 -9.50 -11.75 22.94
CA GLY A 881 -8.54 -10.88 23.63
C GLY A 881 -9.18 -9.94 24.66
N THR A 882 -10.39 -9.43 24.41
CA THR A 882 -11.13 -8.59 25.38
C THR A 882 -11.70 -9.44 26.49
N ASP A 883 -12.42 -10.49 26.13
CA ASP A 883 -13.16 -11.42 27.00
C ASP A 883 -12.26 -12.04 28.08
N LEU A 884 -11.04 -12.45 27.70
CA LEU A 884 -10.09 -13.07 28.62
C LEU A 884 -9.37 -12.04 29.49
N ASN A 885 -8.85 -10.94 28.91
CA ASN A 885 -8.03 -9.98 29.66
C ASN A 885 -8.87 -9.02 30.51
N GLY A 886 -10.06 -8.64 30.04
CA GLY A 886 -11.02 -7.84 30.80
C GLY A 886 -11.74 -8.63 31.90
N LYS A 887 -11.70 -9.96 31.87
CA LYS A 887 -12.17 -10.81 32.98
C LYS A 887 -11.05 -11.14 33.99
N ALA A 888 -9.80 -10.86 33.64
CA ALA A 888 -8.63 -11.13 34.47
C ALA A 888 -8.09 -9.89 35.20
N ALA A 889 -8.52 -8.68 34.80
CA ALA A 889 -8.09 -7.37 35.29
C ALA A 889 -9.20 -6.70 36.12
#